data_AF-Q1D6R2-F1
#
_entry.id   AF-Q1D6R2-F1
#
_cell.length_a   1.000
_cell.length_b   1.000
_cell.length_c   1.000
_cell.angle_alpha   90.00
_cell.angle_beta   90.00
_cell.angle_gamma   90.00
#
_symmetry.space_group_name_H-M   'P 1'
#
loop_
_entity.id
_entity.type
_entity.pdbx_description
1 polymer ?
#
loop_
_entity_poly.entity_id
_entity_poly.type
_entity_poly.pdbx_seq_one_letter_code
_entity_poly.pdbx_strand_id
1 'polypeptide(L)'
;MKEDPSCINGRSSSFCAAFQGNRTDRTVSSCSGTIRAPSIPCSHLSRPTLIERGPLGAPMPVTTNGHDVHSELTAVLTPMEQERNRLAVTGRSLTEEEQRRLSQLNRLAPLIRNALDVITEAETGLQPAPVPEAVVATLRDGRYDGGNGEVALELRVDGAGSGVISADLFRVDTAGRQYVASMRTAPGMRVNLGDGRWPIVGQDEDSRKSTGTLTLTRQSPQTDTLVGILHFEAPLTGLPVRRDLSFVVERTSDSLRHVGIEMEIEDDVEPPKPRTFGDREITIETALADAGIETYVAGMASKIPSNPNGWDNAQLHALMKDVAQASLLRRAWDLHLLILSRSTDQGLLGIMFDTTDPLPRQGAAVFASEIRGIQGIDHERKLIQTTIHELGHALNLAHRFERTVGRSDSTSFMNYDWRFKGGSRRDEFWSKFRYTFDADELEFLRHGPLAPLIPGGEPFHSINYWADGSGGYAPYLPEVPIADFKLVLKPPQSGPLFTFAQPVFLEVELTNQTGRPLDMPSFLLDPKAGFLEILIRRHTGQSSRGIDGARSFIPVVQRCFDRGVAHADRVQPGGSMTNNLNLTYGSGGFSFAEPGTYEVTAVLAIMDESNNRELVVRSQPLRIRVATPKSNLEEKDALDLLRDDVGLYLALGGSSALPKVADRLDEVVNRRREKMGTSDPVTASIIRAKAIDAQRPYIRLIDGKFKRQAGNPNEAAKLLKSLDDKALENFDSTTITGTRQLLSKIHNTAG
;
A
#
# COMPACT_ATOMS: atom_id res chain seq x y z
N MET A 1 -47.07 -30.16 30.32
CA MET A 1 -47.47 -30.26 31.73
C MET A 1 -46.62 -31.34 32.38
N LYS A 2 -45.83 -30.97 33.39
CA LYS A 2 -45.11 -31.77 34.42
C LYS A 2 -44.15 -32.87 33.93
N GLU A 3 -42.94 -33.06 34.44
CA GLU A 3 -42.04 -32.40 35.39
C GLU A 3 -40.67 -33.10 35.16
N ASP A 4 -39.56 -32.35 35.25
CA ASP A 4 -38.18 -32.85 35.37
C ASP A 4 -38.00 -33.51 36.78
N PRO A 5 -36.92 -34.25 37.17
CA PRO A 5 -35.52 -33.87 36.89
C PRO A 5 -34.43 -34.98 36.77
N SER A 6 -33.38 -34.63 36.03
CA SER A 6 -31.94 -34.68 36.40
C SER A 6 -31.20 -35.99 36.81
N CYS A 7 -30.04 -36.16 36.12
CA CYS A 7 -28.67 -36.20 36.67
C CYS A 7 -27.91 -37.53 36.93
N ILE A 8 -26.71 -37.57 36.30
CA ILE A 8 -25.36 -37.97 36.81
C ILE A 8 -24.73 -39.30 36.32
N ASN A 9 -23.64 -39.10 35.55
CA ASN A 9 -22.30 -39.76 35.47
C ASN A 9 -22.20 -41.30 35.62
N GLY A 10 -21.46 -42.06 34.81
CA GLY A 10 -20.31 -41.75 33.96
C GLY A 10 -18.97 -42.05 34.67
N ARG A 11 -18.32 -43.19 34.36
CA ARG A 11 -16.88 -43.29 33.95
C ARG A 11 -16.31 -44.72 33.84
N SER A 12 -15.54 -44.88 32.75
CA SER A 12 -14.21 -45.51 32.57
C SER A 12 -14.00 -47.03 32.45
N SER A 13 -13.38 -47.41 31.33
CA SER A 13 -12.16 -48.26 31.17
C SER A 13 -11.74 -48.17 29.68
N SER A 14 -10.52 -47.75 29.30
CA SER A 14 -9.16 -48.33 29.40
C SER A 14 -8.73 -49.20 28.19
N PHE A 15 -7.42 -49.22 27.93
CA PHE A 15 -6.58 -50.01 27.00
C PHE A 15 -6.33 -49.47 25.57
N CYS A 16 -5.12 -49.04 25.20
CA CYS A 16 -3.83 -49.74 24.94
C CYS A 16 -3.78 -50.51 23.60
N ALA A 17 -2.87 -50.11 22.69
CA ALA A 17 -1.90 -50.99 22.02
C ALA A 17 -1.01 -50.21 21.01
N ALA A 18 0.27 -50.55 21.01
CA ALA A 18 1.33 -50.13 20.10
C ALA A 18 1.36 -50.96 18.79
N PHE A 19 2.10 -50.54 17.76
CA PHE A 19 3.12 -51.35 17.07
C PHE A 19 3.90 -50.57 15.98
N GLN A 20 5.20 -50.88 15.89
CA GLN A 20 6.17 -50.42 14.88
C GLN A 20 6.13 -51.28 13.60
N GLY A 21 6.65 -50.75 12.48
CA GLY A 21 7.55 -51.53 11.62
C GLY A 21 7.25 -51.71 10.13
N ASN A 22 8.15 -51.13 9.32
CA ASN A 22 8.82 -51.69 8.13
C ASN A 22 8.35 -51.50 6.67
N ARG A 23 9.41 -51.25 5.87
CA ARG A 23 9.61 -51.17 4.41
C ARG A 23 9.11 -52.38 3.62
N THR A 24 8.78 -52.15 2.34
CA THR A 24 9.23 -52.99 1.20
C THR A 24 9.24 -52.21 -0.12
N ASP A 25 10.33 -52.39 -0.88
CA ASP A 25 10.52 -52.07 -2.30
C ASP A 25 9.50 -52.77 -3.23
N ARG A 26 9.24 -52.17 -4.40
CA ARG A 26 8.97 -52.90 -5.66
C ARG A 26 9.35 -52.07 -6.90
N THR A 27 10.07 -52.75 -7.78
CA THR A 27 10.65 -52.35 -9.06
C THR A 27 9.72 -52.57 -10.27
N VAL A 28 9.87 -51.68 -11.27
CA VAL A 28 9.83 -51.87 -12.74
C VAL A 28 8.50 -52.22 -13.45
N SER A 29 8.04 -51.33 -14.34
CA SER A 29 7.77 -51.69 -15.75
C SER A 29 7.79 -50.46 -16.68
N SER A 30 8.59 -50.57 -17.73
CA SER A 30 8.75 -49.68 -18.88
C SER A 30 7.51 -49.57 -19.77
N CYS A 31 7.24 -48.39 -20.32
CA CYS A 31 6.59 -48.21 -21.62
C CYS A 31 7.16 -46.97 -22.33
N SER A 32 7.86 -47.23 -23.42
CA SER A 32 8.43 -46.29 -24.39
C SER A 32 7.33 -45.72 -25.30
N GLY A 33 7.33 -44.40 -25.51
CA GLY A 33 6.48 -43.73 -26.50
C GLY A 33 7.17 -42.49 -27.06
N THR A 34 7.85 -42.66 -28.18
CA THR A 34 8.55 -41.63 -28.96
C THR A 34 7.55 -40.89 -29.86
N ILE A 35 7.40 -39.56 -29.72
CA ILE A 35 6.80 -38.72 -30.76
C ILE A 35 7.64 -37.45 -30.96
N ARG A 36 7.85 -37.15 -32.24
CA ARG A 36 8.74 -36.19 -32.89
C ARG A 36 8.39 -34.73 -32.58
N ALA A 37 9.42 -33.89 -32.42
CA ALA A 37 9.33 -32.44 -32.52
C ALA A 37 9.83 -31.97 -33.90
N PRO A 38 9.20 -30.97 -34.55
CA PRO A 38 9.68 -30.43 -35.81
C PRO A 38 10.64 -29.25 -35.62
N SER A 39 11.71 -29.29 -36.41
CA SER A 39 12.74 -28.28 -36.65
C SER A 39 12.28 -27.22 -37.66
N ILE A 40 12.56 -25.94 -37.42
CA ILE A 40 12.64 -24.87 -38.45
C ILE A 40 13.83 -23.94 -38.11
N PRO A 41 14.57 -23.39 -39.10
CA PRO A 41 16.00 -23.07 -38.98
C PRO A 41 16.32 -21.56 -38.87
N CYS A 42 17.49 -21.26 -38.30
CA CYS A 42 18.17 -19.96 -38.43
C CYS A 42 19.24 -20.02 -39.54
N SER A 43 19.32 -18.98 -40.35
CA SER A 43 20.27 -18.85 -41.46
C SER A 43 20.93 -17.46 -41.49
N HIS A 44 22.23 -17.46 -41.80
CA HIS A 44 23.11 -16.35 -42.26
C HIS A 44 23.51 -15.31 -41.18
N LEU A 45 24.76 -14.88 -40.99
CA LEU A 45 25.84 -14.47 -41.93
C LEU A 45 27.22 -14.66 -41.24
N SER A 46 28.18 -15.34 -41.90
CA SER A 46 29.39 -14.78 -42.52
C SER A 46 30.65 -14.62 -41.63
N ARG A 47 31.70 -15.40 -41.96
CA ARG A 47 33.13 -15.17 -41.64
C ARG A 47 33.75 -14.16 -42.64
N PRO A 48 34.88 -13.51 -42.30
CA PRO A 48 36.19 -13.95 -42.82
C PRO A 48 37.32 -13.86 -41.76
N THR A 49 38.11 -14.90 -41.51
CA THR A 49 39.40 -15.33 -42.14
C THR A 49 40.64 -14.85 -41.37
N LEU A 50 41.46 -15.83 -40.99
CA LEU A 50 42.74 -15.74 -40.27
C LEU A 50 43.87 -15.13 -41.12
N ILE A 51 44.79 -14.45 -40.44
CA ILE A 51 46.23 -14.42 -40.79
C ILE A 51 47.04 -14.68 -39.51
N GLU A 52 47.82 -15.77 -39.51
CA GLU A 52 48.82 -16.09 -38.49
C GLU A 52 50.20 -15.48 -38.85
N ARG A 53 50.89 -14.90 -37.86
CA ARG A 53 52.35 -15.00 -37.66
C ARG A 53 52.66 -14.84 -36.16
N GLY A 54 53.33 -15.82 -35.56
CA GLY A 54 53.78 -15.81 -34.14
C GLY A 54 55.16 -15.13 -33.97
N PRO A 55 55.93 -15.52 -32.93
CA PRO A 55 55.72 -15.24 -31.51
C PRO A 55 56.91 -14.42 -30.92
N LEU A 56 56.75 -13.78 -29.76
CA LEU A 56 57.82 -13.51 -28.75
C LEU A 56 57.29 -12.57 -27.64
N GLY A 57 57.53 -12.94 -26.37
CA GLY A 57 57.45 -12.05 -25.20
C GLY A 57 56.39 -12.44 -24.17
N ALA A 58 56.84 -13.04 -23.06
CA ALA A 58 56.01 -13.37 -21.89
C ALA A 58 55.43 -12.11 -21.21
N PRO A 59 54.23 -12.15 -20.61
CA PRO A 59 53.67 -11.04 -19.86
C PRO A 59 54.28 -10.97 -18.44
N MET A 60 54.82 -9.81 -18.08
CA MET A 60 55.11 -9.44 -16.69
C MET A 60 53.78 -9.17 -15.95
N PRO A 61 53.69 -9.49 -14.64
CA PRO A 61 52.49 -9.25 -13.86
C PRO A 61 52.30 -7.75 -13.62
N VAL A 62 51.12 -7.24 -13.92
CA VAL A 62 50.69 -5.89 -13.52
C VAL A 62 50.24 -5.99 -12.05
N THR A 63 51.11 -5.56 -11.14
CA THR A 63 50.74 -5.24 -9.76
C THR A 63 50.34 -3.78 -9.71
N THR A 64 49.10 -3.50 -9.33
CA THR A 64 48.63 -2.14 -8.97
C THR A 64 49.22 -1.74 -7.63
N ASN A 65 50.45 -1.22 -7.64
CA ASN A 65 50.98 -0.41 -6.55
C ASN A 65 50.85 1.06 -6.97
N GLY A 66 50.35 1.91 -6.06
CA GLY A 66 50.32 3.37 -6.28
C GLY A 66 51.74 3.85 -6.63
N HIS A 67 51.89 4.42 -7.81
CA HIS A 67 53.17 4.91 -8.30
C HIS A 67 53.56 6.19 -7.53
N ASP A 68 54.68 6.13 -6.82
CA ASP A 68 55.29 7.28 -6.17
C ASP A 68 55.97 8.17 -7.22
N VAL A 69 55.17 9.10 -7.77
CA VAL A 69 55.57 10.05 -8.82
C VAL A 69 56.75 10.93 -8.35
N HIS A 70 56.89 11.18 -7.04
CA HIS A 70 58.00 11.96 -6.48
C HIS A 70 59.32 11.21 -6.66
N SER A 71 59.35 9.91 -6.34
CA SER A 71 60.53 9.08 -6.50
C SER A 71 61.00 8.96 -7.95
N GLU A 72 60.08 8.82 -8.90
CA GLU A 72 60.39 8.69 -10.33
C GLU A 72 60.97 9.99 -10.91
N LEU A 73 60.37 11.14 -10.58
CA LEU A 73 60.88 12.44 -11.03
C LEU A 73 62.24 12.77 -10.41
N THR A 74 62.46 12.41 -9.14
CA THR A 74 63.75 12.58 -8.46
C THR A 74 64.85 11.71 -9.10
N ALA A 75 64.52 10.48 -9.49
CA ALA A 75 65.43 9.56 -10.16
C ALA A 75 65.83 10.04 -11.57
N VAL A 76 64.98 10.81 -12.25
CA VAL A 76 65.28 11.42 -13.56
C VAL A 76 66.06 12.74 -13.43
N LEU A 77 65.72 13.58 -12.46
CA LEU A 77 66.35 14.89 -12.28
C LEU A 77 67.83 14.77 -11.88
N THR A 78 68.15 13.82 -11.01
CA THR A 78 69.50 13.69 -10.44
C THR A 78 70.58 13.45 -11.51
N PRO A 79 70.45 12.47 -12.44
CA PRO A 79 71.40 12.28 -13.53
C PRO A 79 71.47 13.47 -14.49
N MET A 80 70.33 14.12 -14.77
CA MET A 80 70.29 15.28 -15.67
C MET A 80 71.11 16.46 -15.13
N GLU A 81 71.02 16.72 -13.83
CA GLU A 81 71.78 17.80 -13.20
C GLU A 81 73.27 17.47 -13.06
N GLN A 82 73.61 16.21 -12.83
CA GLN A 82 74.99 15.73 -12.87
C GLN A 82 75.60 15.92 -14.26
N GLU A 83 74.88 15.57 -15.32
CA GLU A 83 75.33 15.76 -16.70
C GLU A 83 75.45 17.25 -17.05
N ARG A 84 74.46 18.07 -16.66
CA ARG A 84 74.49 19.53 -16.84
C ARG A 84 75.72 20.14 -16.19
N ASN A 85 75.99 19.79 -14.93
CA ASN A 85 77.13 20.32 -14.17
C ASN A 85 78.46 19.84 -14.78
N ARG A 86 78.54 18.59 -15.26
CA ARG A 86 79.72 18.08 -15.96
C ARG A 86 80.01 18.87 -17.23
N LEU A 87 78.99 19.14 -18.04
CA LEU A 87 79.13 19.93 -19.27
C LEU A 87 79.40 21.42 -19.00
N ALA A 88 78.90 21.98 -17.90
CA ALA A 88 79.12 23.38 -17.53
C ALA A 88 80.55 23.67 -17.03
N VAL A 89 81.25 22.66 -16.48
CA VAL A 89 82.55 22.81 -15.82
C VAL A 89 83.72 22.33 -16.70
N THR A 90 83.47 21.88 -17.93
CA THR A 90 84.57 21.50 -18.81
C THR A 90 85.37 22.73 -19.21
N GLY A 91 86.63 22.85 -18.74
CA GLY A 91 87.57 23.90 -19.14
C GLY A 91 88.04 23.84 -20.61
N ARG A 92 87.24 23.23 -21.49
CA ARG A 92 87.42 23.15 -22.94
C ARG A 92 86.16 23.65 -23.65
N SER A 93 86.30 24.07 -24.90
CA SER A 93 85.14 24.36 -25.75
C SER A 93 84.26 23.10 -25.91
N LEU A 94 82.96 23.27 -25.72
CA LEU A 94 81.95 22.24 -25.96
C LEU A 94 81.74 22.04 -27.45
N THR A 95 81.59 20.79 -27.88
CA THR A 95 81.16 20.46 -29.25
C THR A 95 79.72 20.94 -29.50
N GLU A 96 79.31 21.08 -30.77
CA GLU A 96 77.93 21.51 -31.08
C GLU A 96 76.86 20.59 -30.48
N GLU A 97 77.13 19.28 -30.43
CA GLU A 97 76.21 18.31 -29.83
C GLU A 97 76.12 18.50 -28.31
N GLU A 98 77.26 18.71 -27.64
CA GLU A 98 77.31 19.03 -26.21
C GLU A 98 76.63 20.37 -25.89
N GLN A 99 76.75 21.38 -26.76
CA GLN A 99 76.07 22.66 -26.60
C GLN A 99 74.54 22.52 -26.75
N ARG A 100 74.07 21.74 -27.73
CA ARG A 100 72.62 21.45 -27.89
C ARG A 100 72.09 20.69 -26.68
N ARG A 101 72.83 19.69 -26.21
CA ARG A 101 72.46 18.86 -25.06
C ARG A 101 72.45 19.66 -23.76
N LEU A 102 73.45 20.52 -23.53
CA LEU A 102 73.47 21.45 -22.39
C LEU A 102 72.30 22.44 -22.45
N SER A 103 71.94 22.93 -23.64
CA SER A 103 70.78 23.80 -23.83
C SER A 103 69.45 23.09 -23.50
N GLN A 104 69.31 21.81 -23.87
CA GLN A 104 68.14 21.00 -23.50
C GLN A 104 68.07 20.74 -21.98
N LEU A 105 69.19 20.40 -21.35
CA LEU A 105 69.26 20.20 -19.89
C LEU A 105 68.94 21.48 -19.12
N ASN A 106 69.42 22.64 -19.58
CA ASN A 106 69.11 23.94 -19.00
C ASN A 106 67.61 24.30 -19.09
N ARG A 107 66.91 23.80 -20.12
CA ARG A 107 65.47 24.01 -20.28
C ARG A 107 64.63 23.05 -19.44
N LEU A 108 65.02 21.76 -19.38
CA LEU A 108 64.18 20.71 -18.79
C LEU A 108 64.35 20.56 -17.27
N ALA A 109 65.58 20.69 -16.75
CA ALA A 109 65.84 20.49 -15.32
C ALA A 109 65.02 21.43 -14.40
N PRO A 110 64.86 22.74 -14.70
CA PRO A 110 64.03 23.62 -13.88
C PRO A 110 62.54 23.24 -13.89
N LEU A 111 62.03 22.69 -14.99
CA LEU A 111 60.61 22.29 -15.09
C LEU A 111 60.31 21.07 -14.22
N ILE A 112 61.21 20.08 -14.24
CA ILE A 112 61.08 18.89 -13.40
C ILE A 112 61.24 19.26 -11.92
N ARG A 113 62.18 20.16 -11.62
CA ARG A 113 62.38 20.70 -10.26
C ARG A 113 61.13 21.42 -9.74
N ASN A 114 60.54 22.31 -10.53
CA ASN A 114 59.29 22.98 -10.16
C ASN A 114 58.13 21.99 -9.95
N ALA A 115 58.06 20.93 -10.75
CA ALA A 115 57.05 19.88 -10.55
C ALA A 115 57.27 19.12 -9.23
N LEU A 116 58.53 18.80 -8.89
CA LEU A 116 58.89 18.21 -7.59
C LEU A 116 58.58 19.16 -6.43
N ASP A 117 58.83 20.47 -6.58
CA ASP A 117 58.52 21.46 -5.55
C ASP A 117 57.00 21.55 -5.33
N VAL A 118 56.18 21.54 -6.38
CA VAL A 118 54.71 21.53 -6.28
C VAL A 118 54.18 20.25 -5.62
N ILE A 119 54.75 19.08 -5.96
CA ILE A 119 54.38 17.80 -5.31
C ILE A 119 54.80 17.82 -3.85
N THR A 120 56.00 18.32 -3.54
CA THR A 120 56.50 18.42 -2.17
C THR A 120 55.70 19.44 -1.34
N GLU A 121 55.26 20.56 -1.92
CA GLU A 121 54.35 21.51 -1.28
C GLU A 121 52.95 20.92 -1.04
N ALA A 122 52.44 20.10 -1.97
CA ALA A 122 51.20 19.36 -1.78
C ALA A 122 51.30 18.31 -0.66
N GLU A 123 52.46 17.66 -0.52
CA GLU A 123 52.73 16.66 0.53
C GLU A 123 53.05 17.29 1.89
N THR A 124 53.70 18.46 1.92
CA THR A 124 54.06 19.19 3.16
C THR A 124 52.94 20.10 3.66
N GLY A 125 52.00 20.49 2.80
CA GLY A 125 50.69 21.08 3.19
C GLY A 125 49.77 20.11 3.93
N LEU A 126 50.16 18.84 4.05
CA LEU A 126 49.49 17.77 4.78
C LEU A 126 50.26 17.39 6.07
N GLN A 127 50.83 18.35 6.81
CA GLN A 127 51.00 18.12 8.25
C GLN A 127 49.64 18.29 8.93
N PRO A 128 49.03 17.23 9.48
CA PRO A 128 47.85 17.41 10.29
C PRO A 128 48.26 18.23 11.52
N ALA A 129 47.60 19.37 11.71
CA ALA A 129 47.46 19.92 13.05
C ALA A 129 47.08 18.77 14.01
N PRO A 130 47.50 18.78 15.30
CA PRO A 130 46.99 17.78 16.23
C PRO A 130 45.49 17.75 16.06
N VAL A 131 44.96 16.60 15.60
CA VAL A 131 43.53 16.43 15.33
C VAL A 131 42.87 16.94 16.60
N PRO A 132 42.16 18.09 16.56
CA PRO A 132 41.30 18.43 17.66
C PRO A 132 40.41 17.22 17.74
N GLU A 133 40.54 16.45 18.83
CA GLU A 133 39.79 15.24 19.11
C GLU A 133 38.45 15.39 18.43
N ALA A 134 38.28 14.72 17.28
CA ALA A 134 37.23 15.09 16.35
C ALA A 134 35.97 14.88 17.15
N VAL A 135 35.37 15.98 17.59
CA VAL A 135 34.01 15.96 18.07
C VAL A 135 33.28 15.57 16.80
N VAL A 136 33.07 14.26 16.64
CA VAL A 136 32.23 13.69 15.61
C VAL A 136 30.91 14.36 15.92
N ALA A 137 30.67 15.48 15.25
CA ALA A 137 29.53 16.31 15.53
C ALA A 137 28.35 15.42 15.15
N THR A 138 27.67 14.93 16.17
CA THR A 138 26.62 13.92 16.03
C THR A 138 25.63 14.43 15.01
N LEU A 139 25.26 13.57 14.05
CA LEU A 139 24.18 13.89 13.12
C LEU A 139 22.95 14.31 13.92
N ARG A 140 22.17 15.24 13.38
CA ARG A 140 20.94 15.70 14.02
C ARG A 140 19.76 15.00 13.37
N ASP A 141 18.74 14.74 14.17
CA ASP A 141 17.49 14.23 13.64
C ASP A 141 16.79 15.28 12.78
N GLY A 142 16.01 14.84 11.81
CA GLY A 142 15.21 15.70 10.93
C GLY A 142 15.24 15.27 9.47
N ARG A 143 14.57 16.08 8.64
CA ARG A 143 14.58 15.96 7.17
C ARG A 143 15.68 16.84 6.59
N TYR A 144 16.33 16.29 5.57
CA TYR A 144 17.44 16.89 4.83
C TYR A 144 17.15 16.79 3.33
N ASP A 145 17.31 17.89 2.61
CA ASP A 145 17.07 17.94 1.16
C ASP A 145 18.34 18.32 0.41
N GLY A 146 18.56 17.72 -0.76
CA GLY A 146 19.74 18.01 -1.57
C GLY A 146 19.96 16.99 -2.69
N GLY A 147 21.21 16.75 -3.07
CA GLY A 147 21.53 15.89 -4.21
C GLY A 147 22.93 16.06 -4.79
N ASN A 148 23.11 15.67 -6.05
CA ASN A 148 24.40 15.75 -6.76
C ASN A 148 24.31 16.15 -8.25
N GLY A 149 23.26 16.85 -8.65
CA GLY A 149 23.00 17.26 -10.04
C GLY A 149 22.38 16.17 -10.91
N GLU A 150 22.63 14.88 -10.62
CA GLU A 150 21.97 13.74 -11.29
C GLU A 150 20.76 13.25 -10.48
N VAL A 151 20.91 13.18 -9.15
CA VAL A 151 19.90 12.67 -8.21
C VAL A 151 19.60 13.75 -7.17
N ALA A 152 18.32 13.93 -6.86
CA ALA A 152 17.85 14.64 -5.68
C ALA A 152 17.47 13.63 -4.58
N LEU A 153 17.75 13.97 -3.33
CA LEU A 153 17.51 13.16 -2.16
C LEU A 153 16.66 13.94 -1.16
N GLU A 154 15.67 13.27 -0.61
CA GLU A 154 14.97 13.66 0.61
C GLU A 154 15.36 12.65 1.70
N LEU A 155 16.39 12.99 2.47
CA LEU A 155 16.98 12.16 3.53
C LEU A 155 16.32 12.47 4.87
N ARG A 156 16.12 11.43 5.68
CA ARG A 156 15.50 11.49 7.01
C ARG A 156 16.40 10.78 8.00
N VAL A 157 16.83 11.50 9.02
CA VAL A 157 17.62 10.98 10.13
C VAL A 157 16.71 10.95 11.36
N ASP A 158 16.45 9.76 11.90
CA ASP A 158 15.61 9.55 13.09
C ASP A 158 16.37 8.66 14.08
N GLY A 159 17.45 9.19 14.67
CA GLY A 159 18.27 8.47 15.64
C GLY A 159 17.60 8.36 17.01
N ALA A 160 16.93 9.42 17.48
CA ALA A 160 16.27 9.43 18.79
C ALA A 160 14.89 8.75 18.79
N GLY A 161 14.20 8.72 17.66
CA GLY A 161 12.90 8.04 17.53
C GLY A 161 13.07 6.58 17.12
N SER A 162 12.90 6.29 15.83
CA SER A 162 12.87 4.91 15.31
C SER A 162 14.26 4.26 15.26
N GLY A 163 15.34 5.04 15.40
CA GLY A 163 16.71 4.59 15.18
C GLY A 163 16.95 4.20 13.72
N VAL A 164 16.38 4.95 12.76
CA VAL A 164 16.44 4.63 11.33
C VAL A 164 16.91 5.85 10.54
N ILE A 165 17.70 5.59 9.50
CA ILE A 165 17.99 6.58 8.45
C ILE A 165 17.35 6.08 7.17
N SER A 166 16.67 6.97 6.44
CA SER A 166 16.01 6.64 5.18
C SER A 166 16.10 7.78 4.19
N ALA A 167 15.99 7.52 2.89
CA ALA A 167 15.82 8.57 1.90
C ALA A 167 14.91 8.15 0.75
N ASP A 168 14.25 9.13 0.15
CA ASP A 168 13.62 8.98 -1.17
C ASP A 168 14.55 9.61 -2.21
N LEU A 169 14.80 8.87 -3.29
CA LEU A 169 15.69 9.24 -4.37
C LEU A 169 14.87 9.59 -5.61
N PHE A 170 15.23 10.72 -6.21
CA PHE A 170 14.59 11.26 -7.38
C PHE A 170 15.61 11.55 -8.46
N ARG A 171 15.29 11.23 -9.71
CA ARG A 171 16.01 11.80 -10.85
C ARG A 171 15.49 13.20 -11.12
N VAL A 172 16.39 14.12 -11.43
CA VAL A 172 16.05 15.47 -11.83
C VAL A 172 16.20 15.57 -13.34
N ASP A 173 15.12 15.89 -14.03
CA ASP A 173 15.14 16.17 -15.46
C ASP A 173 14.36 17.46 -15.78
N THR A 174 14.15 17.75 -17.07
CA THR A 174 13.42 18.94 -17.51
C THR A 174 11.94 18.94 -17.13
N ALA A 175 11.35 17.78 -16.81
CA ALA A 175 9.97 17.61 -16.40
C ALA A 175 9.81 17.67 -14.86
N GLY A 176 10.90 17.60 -14.10
CA GLY A 176 10.92 17.79 -12.65
C GLY A 176 11.64 16.67 -11.90
N ARG A 177 11.19 16.39 -10.68
CA ARG A 177 11.66 15.25 -9.88
C ARG A 177 10.83 14.02 -10.20
N GLN A 178 11.46 12.97 -10.70
CA GLN A 178 10.85 11.66 -10.89
C GLN A 178 11.35 10.71 -9.80
N TYR A 179 10.44 10.07 -9.05
CA TYR A 179 10.81 9.05 -8.06
C TYR A 179 11.54 7.87 -8.72
N VAL A 180 12.52 7.33 -8.01
CA VAL A 180 13.36 6.22 -8.50
C VAL A 180 13.36 5.07 -7.51
N ALA A 181 13.73 5.38 -6.27
CA ALA A 181 13.86 4.39 -5.22
C ALA A 181 13.73 5.05 -3.84
N SER A 182 13.34 4.27 -2.85
CA SER A 182 13.52 4.61 -1.44
C SER A 182 14.60 3.73 -0.87
N MET A 183 15.31 4.22 0.14
CA MET A 183 16.26 3.44 0.91
C MET A 183 16.05 3.65 2.40
N ARG A 184 16.44 2.66 3.18
CA ARG A 184 16.53 2.76 4.63
C ARG A 184 17.65 1.90 5.17
N THR A 185 18.09 2.20 6.38
CA THR A 185 18.98 1.32 7.14
C THR A 185 18.37 -0.07 7.27
N ALA A 186 19.24 -1.08 7.29
CA ALA A 186 18.83 -2.48 7.23
C ALA A 186 17.76 -2.82 8.30
N PRO A 187 16.71 -3.58 7.97
CA PRO A 187 15.67 -3.96 8.93
C PRO A 187 16.26 -4.60 10.20
N GLY A 188 15.70 -4.26 11.37
CA GLY A 188 16.17 -4.72 12.68
C GLY A 188 17.41 -4.00 13.22
N MET A 189 18.04 -3.11 12.44
CA MET A 189 19.13 -2.24 12.92
C MET A 189 18.58 -0.97 13.57
N ARG A 190 19.19 -0.57 14.68
CA ARG A 190 19.04 0.77 15.27
C ARG A 190 20.35 1.54 15.07
N VAL A 191 20.28 2.71 14.44
CA VAL A 191 21.48 3.49 14.13
C VAL A 191 22.06 4.13 15.38
N ASN A 192 23.39 4.08 15.50
CA ASN A 192 24.11 5.04 16.32
C ASN A 192 24.65 6.12 15.39
N LEU A 193 24.18 7.36 15.55
CA LEU A 193 24.51 8.48 14.65
C LEU A 193 26.00 8.83 14.63
N GLY A 194 26.80 8.34 15.59
CA GLY A 194 28.25 8.49 15.60
C GLY A 194 29.01 7.53 14.67
N ASP A 195 28.37 6.45 14.18
CA ASP A 195 29.05 5.43 13.37
C ASP A 195 29.48 5.94 11.99
N GLY A 196 28.75 6.91 11.44
CA GLY A 196 29.02 7.54 10.14
C GLY A 196 28.81 6.63 8.91
N ARG A 197 28.59 5.32 9.10
CA ARG A 197 28.41 4.33 8.03
C ARG A 197 27.46 3.23 8.45
N TRP A 198 26.46 2.94 7.62
CA TRP A 198 25.42 1.94 7.90
C TRP A 198 25.09 1.07 6.68
N PRO A 199 24.80 -0.23 6.86
CA PRO A 199 24.18 -1.03 5.83
C PRO A 199 22.74 -0.60 5.59
N ILE A 200 22.32 -0.67 4.32
CA ILE A 200 20.99 -0.22 3.88
C ILE A 200 20.33 -1.25 2.97
N VAL A 201 19.02 -1.11 2.82
CA VAL A 201 18.21 -1.76 1.80
C VAL A 201 17.49 -0.68 1.02
N GLY A 202 17.62 -0.72 -0.31
CA GLY A 202 16.86 0.10 -1.25
C GLY A 202 15.76 -0.71 -1.93
N GLN A 203 14.68 -0.04 -2.29
CA GLN A 203 13.55 -0.58 -3.05
C GLN A 203 13.15 0.42 -4.15
N ASP A 204 13.03 -0.06 -5.39
CA ASP A 204 12.52 0.74 -6.51
C ASP A 204 10.99 0.64 -6.68
N GLU A 205 10.44 1.36 -7.66
CA GLU A 205 9.01 1.37 -7.98
C GLU A 205 8.47 0.00 -8.43
N ASP A 206 9.33 -0.87 -8.98
CA ASP A 206 8.98 -2.25 -9.35
C ASP A 206 9.05 -3.21 -8.15
N SER A 207 9.21 -2.68 -6.93
CA SER A 207 9.44 -3.45 -5.70
C SER A 207 10.71 -4.31 -5.71
N ARG A 208 11.66 -4.06 -6.62
CA ARG A 208 12.96 -4.75 -6.60
C ARG A 208 13.80 -4.18 -5.46
N LYS A 209 14.54 -5.06 -4.80
CA LYS A 209 15.34 -4.70 -3.63
C LYS A 209 16.83 -4.85 -3.91
N SER A 210 17.63 -3.97 -3.34
CA SER A 210 19.09 -4.06 -3.30
C SER A 210 19.62 -3.75 -1.92
N THR A 211 20.62 -4.50 -1.46
CA THR A 211 21.46 -4.14 -0.31
C THR A 211 22.49 -3.10 -0.71
N GLY A 212 23.05 -2.42 0.28
CA GLY A 212 24.00 -1.35 0.06
C GLY A 212 24.65 -0.80 1.32
N THR A 213 25.39 0.30 1.16
CA THR A 213 25.96 1.07 2.27
C THR A 213 25.63 2.56 2.11
N LEU A 214 25.30 3.21 3.21
CA LEU A 214 25.22 4.66 3.36
C LEU A 214 26.37 5.13 4.24
N THR A 215 27.10 6.17 3.81
CA THR A 215 28.05 6.92 4.64
C THR A 215 27.56 8.35 4.74
N LEU A 216 27.56 8.95 5.93
CA LEU A 216 27.22 10.35 6.16
C LEU A 216 28.25 11.01 7.07
N THR A 217 28.70 12.21 6.67
CA THR A 217 29.59 13.05 7.46
C THR A 217 29.07 14.47 7.47
N ARG A 218 29.09 15.12 8.63
CA ARG A 218 28.75 16.55 8.73
C ARG A 218 29.86 17.39 8.09
N GLN A 219 29.49 18.31 7.20
CA GLN A 219 30.47 19.13 6.47
C GLN A 219 31.19 20.12 7.40
N SER A 220 30.49 20.66 8.39
CA SER A 220 31.01 21.62 9.36
C SER A 220 30.22 21.54 10.68
N PRO A 221 30.83 21.77 11.85
CA PRO A 221 30.09 21.88 13.11
C PRO A 221 29.07 23.03 13.16
N GLN A 222 29.23 24.03 12.30
CA GLN A 222 28.42 25.24 12.26
C GLN A 222 27.21 25.11 11.32
N THR A 223 27.20 24.14 10.39
CA THR A 223 26.10 23.94 9.44
C THR A 223 25.43 22.59 9.65
N ASP A 224 24.13 22.52 9.38
CA ASP A 224 23.40 21.24 9.34
C ASP A 224 23.46 20.64 7.92
N THR A 225 24.62 20.76 7.28
CA THR A 225 24.92 20.21 5.96
C THR A 225 25.64 18.88 6.10
N LEU A 226 25.16 17.87 5.39
CA LEU A 226 25.75 16.53 5.34
C LEU A 226 26.31 16.26 3.94
N VAL A 227 27.48 15.64 3.92
CA VAL A 227 28.05 15.00 2.72
C VAL A 227 27.86 13.50 2.89
N GLY A 228 27.31 12.85 1.87
CA GLY A 228 27.02 11.43 1.91
C GLY A 228 27.50 10.66 0.69
N ILE A 229 27.69 9.35 0.86
CA ILE A 229 27.96 8.39 -0.20
C ILE A 229 26.96 7.24 -0.07
N LEU A 230 26.23 6.98 -1.14
CA LEU A 230 25.31 5.86 -1.25
C LEU A 230 25.83 4.84 -2.27
N HIS A 231 25.87 3.57 -1.87
CA HIS A 231 26.29 2.46 -2.71
C HIS A 231 25.26 1.33 -2.68
N PHE A 232 24.84 0.84 -3.85
CA PHE A 232 24.00 -0.35 -3.99
C PHE A 232 24.75 -1.49 -4.69
N GLU A 233 24.61 -2.71 -4.16
CA GLU A 233 25.28 -3.90 -4.66
C GLU A 233 24.65 -4.43 -5.96
N ALA A 234 23.34 -4.21 -6.12
CA ALA A 234 22.53 -4.61 -7.27
C ALA A 234 21.86 -3.39 -7.93
N PRO A 235 21.49 -3.48 -9.22
CA PRO A 235 20.78 -2.42 -9.92
C PRO A 235 19.40 -2.18 -9.29
N LEU A 236 19.06 -0.92 -9.07
CA LEU A 236 17.69 -0.44 -8.88
C LEU A 236 17.28 0.32 -10.15
N THR A 237 16.04 0.16 -10.60
CA THR A 237 15.54 0.83 -11.81
C THR A 237 15.79 2.33 -11.71
N GLY A 238 16.49 2.90 -12.69
CA GLY A 238 16.76 4.35 -12.76
C GLY A 238 17.98 4.85 -11.97
N LEU A 239 18.70 4.00 -11.23
CA LEU A 239 19.98 4.36 -10.60
C LEU A 239 21.18 3.72 -11.32
N PRO A 240 22.36 4.37 -11.31
CA PRO A 240 23.58 3.78 -11.85
C PRO A 240 24.00 2.56 -11.02
N VAL A 241 24.40 1.49 -11.70
CA VAL A 241 24.72 0.19 -11.10
C VAL A 241 26.16 0.17 -10.59
N ARG A 242 26.38 -0.32 -9.35
CA ARG A 242 27.73 -0.47 -8.74
C ARG A 242 28.58 0.80 -8.78
N ARG A 243 27.95 1.96 -8.66
CA ARG A 243 28.62 3.26 -8.63
C ARG A 243 28.23 3.99 -7.35
N ASP A 244 29.21 4.60 -6.72
CA ASP A 244 28.99 5.46 -5.58
C ASP A 244 28.26 6.73 -6.01
N LEU A 245 27.15 7.01 -5.33
CA LEU A 245 26.38 8.23 -5.45
C LEU A 245 26.78 9.15 -4.29
N SER A 246 27.73 10.05 -4.55
CA SER A 246 28.09 11.12 -3.61
C SER A 246 27.08 12.25 -3.69
N PHE A 247 26.64 12.81 -2.56
CA PHE A 247 25.65 13.89 -2.52
C PHE A 247 25.90 14.86 -1.36
N VAL A 248 25.30 16.05 -1.46
CA VAL A 248 25.25 17.05 -0.38
C VAL A 248 23.79 17.36 -0.07
N VAL A 249 23.43 17.34 1.22
CA VAL A 249 22.07 17.65 1.70
C VAL A 249 22.12 18.62 2.87
N GLU A 250 21.10 19.45 3.00
CA GLU A 250 20.95 20.43 4.09
C GLU A 250 19.67 20.14 4.87
N ARG A 251 19.72 20.29 6.18
CA ARG A 251 18.55 20.11 7.05
C ARG A 251 17.49 21.16 6.76
N THR A 252 16.27 20.71 6.48
CA THR A 252 15.14 21.60 6.14
C THR A 252 14.03 21.61 7.19
N SER A 253 13.88 20.55 7.99
CA SER A 253 12.82 20.48 9.02
C SER A 253 13.19 19.52 10.15
N ASP A 254 12.58 19.73 11.32
CA ASP A 254 12.58 18.77 12.43
C ASP A 254 11.66 17.58 12.12
N SER A 255 10.62 17.79 11.32
CA SER A 255 9.71 16.73 10.89
C SER A 255 10.32 15.91 9.77
N LEU A 256 10.07 14.60 9.79
CA LEU A 256 10.66 13.65 8.85
C LEU A 256 9.92 13.65 7.51
N ARG A 257 8.62 13.93 7.51
CA ARG A 257 7.79 14.06 6.30
C ARG A 257 6.90 15.29 6.40
N HIS A 258 6.22 15.59 5.30
CA HIS A 258 5.18 16.60 5.25
C HIS A 258 3.96 16.06 4.52
N VAL A 259 2.76 16.53 4.88
CA VAL A 259 1.51 16.23 4.20
C VAL A 259 0.60 17.45 4.17
N GLY A 260 0.05 17.73 3.01
CA GLY A 260 -0.94 18.73 2.75
C GLY A 260 -2.32 18.18 3.08
N ILE A 261 -3.12 18.94 3.81
CA ILE A 261 -4.52 18.61 4.06
C ILE A 261 -5.38 19.65 3.36
N GLU A 262 -6.23 19.19 2.45
CA GLU A 262 -7.35 19.93 1.90
C GLU A 262 -8.60 19.49 2.65
N MET A 263 -9.36 20.44 3.19
CA MET A 263 -10.52 20.15 4.04
C MET A 263 -11.77 20.87 3.54
N GLU A 264 -12.82 20.09 3.28
CA GLU A 264 -14.16 20.58 3.01
C GLU A 264 -15.09 20.22 4.16
N ILE A 265 -15.92 21.18 4.56
CA ILE A 265 -16.80 21.03 5.71
C ILE A 265 -18.23 21.26 5.26
N GLU A 266 -19.12 20.34 5.62
CA GLU A 266 -20.54 20.51 5.38
C GLU A 266 -21.10 21.74 6.11
N ASP A 267 -22.03 22.43 5.45
CA ASP A 267 -22.80 23.51 6.06
C ASP A 267 -23.47 23.00 7.34
N ASP A 268 -23.40 23.82 8.39
CA ASP A 268 -23.86 23.51 9.76
C ASP A 268 -23.10 22.39 10.48
N VAL A 269 -21.93 21.98 9.95
CA VAL A 269 -21.01 21.06 10.63
C VAL A 269 -19.76 21.80 11.08
N GLU A 270 -19.33 21.50 12.30
CA GLU A 270 -18.11 22.02 12.90
C GLU A 270 -16.97 21.00 12.79
N PRO A 271 -15.73 21.42 12.47
CA PRO A 271 -14.56 20.54 12.51
C PRO A 271 -14.26 20.08 13.95
N PRO A 272 -13.35 19.10 14.14
CA PRO A 272 -12.86 18.74 15.47
C PRO A 272 -12.22 19.94 16.17
N LYS A 273 -12.56 20.14 17.44
CA LYS A 273 -12.01 21.19 18.29
C LYS A 273 -10.73 20.71 18.98
N PRO A 274 -9.77 21.60 19.23
CA PRO A 274 -8.60 21.26 20.03
C PRO A 274 -8.97 20.73 21.42
N ARG A 275 -8.20 19.76 21.91
CA ARG A 275 -8.41 19.15 23.22
C ARG A 275 -7.12 19.11 24.03
N THR A 276 -7.16 19.54 25.28
CA THR A 276 -6.02 19.41 26.19
C THR A 276 -5.82 17.96 26.62
N PHE A 277 -4.57 17.48 26.57
CA PHE A 277 -4.16 16.18 27.08
C PHE A 277 -2.82 16.28 27.81
N GLY A 278 -2.85 16.28 29.15
CA GLY A 278 -1.67 16.67 29.94
C GLY A 278 -1.40 18.16 29.77
N ASP A 279 -0.14 18.51 29.50
CA ASP A 279 0.29 19.91 29.32
C ASP A 279 0.29 20.39 27.86
N ARG A 280 -0.31 19.61 26.95
CA ARG A 280 -0.33 19.89 25.51
C ARG A 280 -1.75 19.92 24.95
N GLU A 281 -1.92 20.71 23.90
CA GLU A 281 -3.12 20.73 23.07
C GLU A 281 -3.00 19.68 21.96
N ILE A 282 -4.08 18.92 21.74
CA ILE A 282 -4.18 17.92 20.69
C ILE A 282 -5.16 18.41 19.63
N THR A 283 -4.68 18.39 18.39
CA THR A 283 -5.36 18.72 17.15
C THR A 283 -4.99 17.67 16.10
N ILE A 284 -5.51 17.78 14.88
CA ILE A 284 -5.12 16.91 13.77
C ILE A 284 -3.62 17.11 13.45
N GLU A 285 -3.19 18.36 13.39
CA GLU A 285 -1.84 18.80 13.04
C GLU A 285 -0.83 18.32 14.08
N THR A 286 -1.12 18.51 15.37
CA THR A 286 -0.21 18.07 16.45
C THR A 286 -0.12 16.54 16.56
N ALA A 287 -1.21 15.81 16.29
CA ALA A 287 -1.18 14.35 16.24
C ALA A 287 -0.33 13.81 15.07
N LEU A 288 -0.36 14.46 13.90
CA LEU A 288 0.51 14.13 12.78
C LEU A 288 1.96 14.59 13.03
N ALA A 289 2.17 15.73 13.68
CA ALA A 289 3.50 16.20 14.07
C ALA A 289 4.18 15.23 15.04
N ASP A 290 3.45 14.69 16.02
CA ASP A 290 3.94 13.61 16.89
C ASP A 290 4.36 12.35 16.09
N ALA A 291 3.68 12.08 14.98
CA ALA A 291 4.03 11.00 14.06
C ALA A 291 5.28 11.32 13.20
N GLY A 292 5.83 12.52 13.29
CA GLY A 292 6.96 13.00 12.49
C GLY A 292 6.54 13.58 11.14
N ILE A 293 5.26 13.96 10.98
CA ILE A 293 4.68 14.49 9.74
C ILE A 293 4.22 15.93 9.97
N GLU A 294 4.87 16.86 9.28
CA GLU A 294 4.49 18.26 9.25
C GLU A 294 3.27 18.48 8.35
N THR A 295 2.27 19.22 8.81
CA THR A 295 1.08 19.51 7.99
C THR A 295 1.18 20.86 7.29
N TYR A 296 0.73 20.95 6.04
CA TYR A 296 0.46 22.22 5.35
C TYR A 296 -0.95 22.22 4.75
N VAL A 297 -1.39 23.39 4.27
CA VAL A 297 -2.71 23.54 3.64
C VAL A 297 -2.57 23.26 2.14
N ALA A 298 -3.19 22.18 1.63
CA ALA A 298 -3.09 21.77 0.22
C ALA A 298 -4.08 22.50 -0.72
N GLY A 299 -5.16 23.07 -0.17
CA GLY A 299 -6.20 23.78 -0.90
C GLY A 299 -6.96 24.75 -0.02
N MET A 300 -7.85 25.56 -0.58
CA MET A 300 -8.64 26.50 0.23
C MET A 300 -9.74 25.74 0.95
N ALA A 301 -9.83 25.91 2.27
CA ALA A 301 -10.95 25.38 3.03
C ALA A 301 -12.28 25.90 2.44
N SER A 302 -13.20 24.97 2.14
CA SER A 302 -14.46 25.32 1.49
C SER A 302 -15.65 24.68 2.20
N LYS A 303 -16.83 25.21 1.92
CA LYS A 303 -18.11 24.72 2.44
C LYS A 303 -18.85 23.94 1.36
N ILE A 304 -19.42 22.81 1.76
CA ILE A 304 -20.30 21.98 0.93
C ILE A 304 -21.73 22.03 1.46
N PRO A 305 -22.76 22.07 0.61
CA PRO A 305 -24.14 22.18 1.07
C PRO A 305 -24.57 21.00 1.93
N SER A 306 -25.41 21.25 2.94
CA SER A 306 -25.92 20.20 3.81
C SER A 306 -26.68 19.11 3.06
N ASN A 307 -26.53 17.86 3.49
CA ASN A 307 -27.27 16.72 2.97
C ASN A 307 -28.04 16.04 4.09
N PRO A 308 -29.27 16.49 4.40
CA PRO A 308 -30.02 16.01 5.56
C PRO A 308 -30.39 14.52 5.50
N ASN A 309 -30.38 13.93 4.30
CA ASN A 309 -30.64 12.51 4.10
C ASN A 309 -29.39 11.62 4.29
N GLY A 310 -28.24 12.24 4.60
CA GLY A 310 -26.95 11.55 4.75
C GLY A 310 -26.26 11.27 3.42
N TRP A 311 -24.97 10.99 3.51
CA TRP A 311 -24.10 10.71 2.37
C TRP A 311 -23.84 9.20 2.19
N ASP A 312 -24.05 8.71 0.97
CA ASP A 312 -23.62 7.36 0.56
C ASP A 312 -22.27 7.37 -0.17
N ASN A 313 -21.67 6.19 -0.34
CA ASN A 313 -20.34 6.06 -0.96
C ASN A 313 -20.25 6.67 -2.37
N ALA A 314 -21.31 6.56 -3.18
CA ALA A 314 -21.31 7.05 -4.56
C ALA A 314 -21.44 8.58 -4.60
N GLN A 315 -22.27 9.16 -3.73
CA GLN A 315 -22.36 10.61 -3.55
C GLN A 315 -21.02 11.18 -3.08
N LEU A 316 -20.36 10.52 -2.13
CA LEU A 316 -19.06 10.98 -1.63
C LEU A 316 -17.97 10.90 -2.69
N HIS A 317 -17.89 9.78 -3.43
CA HIS A 317 -16.96 9.67 -4.55
C HIS A 317 -17.21 10.76 -5.60
N ALA A 318 -18.47 11.05 -5.93
CA ALA A 318 -18.81 12.13 -6.86
C ALA A 318 -18.45 13.52 -6.30
N LEU A 319 -18.71 13.75 -5.02
CA LEU A 319 -18.37 15.01 -4.35
C LEU A 319 -16.87 15.23 -4.32
N MET A 320 -16.07 14.24 -3.92
CA MET A 320 -14.61 14.34 -3.91
C MET A 320 -14.05 14.70 -5.28
N LYS A 321 -14.53 14.05 -6.35
CA LYS A 321 -14.10 14.37 -7.72
C LYS A 321 -14.45 15.80 -8.14
N ASP A 322 -15.53 16.33 -7.60
CA ASP A 322 -16.05 17.67 -7.92
C ASP A 322 -15.33 18.78 -7.14
N VAL A 323 -15.02 18.56 -5.87
CA VAL A 323 -14.51 19.62 -4.96
C VAL A 323 -13.00 19.62 -4.81
N ALA A 324 -12.32 18.51 -5.10
CA ALA A 324 -10.86 18.40 -4.97
C ALA A 324 -10.13 19.50 -5.77
N GLN A 325 -9.39 20.36 -5.06
CA GLN A 325 -8.52 21.38 -5.64
C GLN A 325 -7.11 20.83 -5.87
N ALA A 326 -6.60 20.03 -4.92
CA ALA A 326 -5.39 19.26 -5.14
C ALA A 326 -5.64 18.19 -6.21
N SER A 327 -4.61 17.92 -7.00
CA SER A 327 -4.75 17.05 -8.16
C SER A 327 -4.88 15.59 -7.74
N LEU A 328 -6.05 15.01 -7.98
CA LEU A 328 -6.25 13.56 -7.85
C LEU A 328 -5.41 12.77 -8.89
N LEU A 329 -5.03 13.41 -10.01
CA LEU A 329 -4.35 12.75 -11.14
C LEU A 329 -2.85 12.50 -10.91
N ARG A 330 -2.27 12.97 -9.80
CA ARG A 330 -0.85 12.80 -9.50
C ARG A 330 -0.66 12.26 -8.08
N ARG A 331 0.42 11.49 -7.89
CA ARG A 331 0.89 11.12 -6.56
C ARG A 331 1.43 12.38 -5.90
N ALA A 332 0.89 12.74 -4.75
CA ALA A 332 1.30 13.90 -4.00
C ALA A 332 1.12 13.63 -2.51
N TRP A 333 1.89 14.33 -1.70
CA TRP A 333 1.67 14.41 -0.27
C TRP A 333 0.47 15.30 0.05
N ASP A 334 -0.65 15.15 -0.65
CA ASP A 334 -1.88 15.92 -0.47
C ASP A 334 -3.03 14.94 -0.15
N LEU A 335 -3.79 15.21 0.90
CA LEU A 335 -4.95 14.42 1.33
C LEU A 335 -6.21 15.28 1.34
N HIS A 336 -7.31 14.71 0.87
CA HIS A 336 -8.62 15.34 0.86
C HIS A 336 -9.48 14.82 2.03
N LEU A 337 -9.98 15.72 2.86
CA LEU A 337 -10.74 15.39 4.07
C LEU A 337 -12.10 16.07 4.08
N LEU A 338 -13.15 15.26 3.99
CA LEU A 338 -14.53 15.71 4.13
C LEU A 338 -14.99 15.61 5.59
N ILE A 339 -15.42 16.71 6.19
CA ILE A 339 -16.08 16.72 7.50
C ILE A 339 -17.59 16.92 7.31
N LEU A 340 -18.34 15.87 7.57
CA LEU A 340 -19.75 15.74 7.17
C LEU A 340 -20.66 15.54 8.37
N SER A 341 -21.96 15.74 8.17
CA SER A 341 -22.95 15.55 9.22
C SER A 341 -23.14 14.05 9.51
N ARG A 342 -23.58 13.29 8.51
CA ARG A 342 -23.93 11.87 8.65
C ARG A 342 -23.89 11.06 7.37
N SER A 343 -23.79 9.75 7.51
CA SER A 343 -23.98 8.79 6.43
C SER A 343 -25.45 8.39 6.28
N THR A 344 -25.79 7.78 5.14
CA THR A 344 -27.01 6.97 5.00
C THR A 344 -26.98 5.70 5.86
N ASP A 345 -25.78 5.23 6.25
CA ASP A 345 -25.58 4.07 7.13
C ASP A 345 -25.41 4.55 8.59
N GLN A 346 -26.37 4.20 9.46
CA GLN A 346 -26.34 4.58 10.89
C GLN A 346 -25.11 3.98 11.61
N GLY A 347 -24.44 4.79 12.43
CA GLY A 347 -23.25 4.38 13.18
C GLY A 347 -21.95 4.31 12.36
N LEU A 348 -21.99 4.70 11.08
CA LEU A 348 -20.77 4.91 10.28
C LEU A 348 -20.13 6.24 10.68
N LEU A 349 -18.89 6.19 11.18
CA LEU A 349 -18.16 7.35 11.70
C LEU A 349 -17.14 7.91 10.71
N GLY A 350 -16.58 7.07 9.85
CA GLY A 350 -15.57 7.47 8.87
C GLY A 350 -15.48 6.52 7.68
N ILE A 351 -14.93 7.05 6.58
CA ILE A 351 -14.67 6.30 5.34
C ILE A 351 -13.33 6.76 4.75
N MET A 352 -12.51 5.81 4.30
CA MET A 352 -11.38 6.08 3.40
C MET A 352 -11.69 5.57 1.99
N PHE A 353 -11.32 6.35 0.98
CA PHE A 353 -11.51 6.01 -0.43
C PHE A 353 -10.24 5.39 -1.03
N ASP A 354 -10.34 4.13 -1.42
CA ASP A 354 -9.27 3.37 -2.07
C ASP A 354 -9.67 3.03 -3.52
N THR A 355 -10.05 4.07 -4.25
CA THR A 355 -10.51 3.95 -5.65
C THR A 355 -9.32 4.12 -6.58
N THR A 356 -9.11 3.20 -7.51
CA THR A 356 -7.98 3.27 -8.46
C THR A 356 -8.11 4.37 -9.51
N ASP A 357 -9.20 5.16 -9.52
CA ASP A 357 -9.44 6.17 -10.56
C ASP A 357 -9.52 7.61 -10.00
N PRO A 358 -8.55 8.49 -10.35
CA PRO A 358 -7.33 8.18 -11.11
C PRO A 358 -6.21 7.54 -10.29
N LEU A 359 -6.23 7.66 -8.95
CA LEU A 359 -5.21 7.10 -8.05
C LEU A 359 -5.84 6.75 -6.67
N PRO A 360 -5.33 5.71 -5.96
CA PRO A 360 -5.89 5.24 -4.70
C PRO A 360 -5.54 6.09 -3.47
N ARG A 361 -6.29 5.94 -2.37
CA ARG A 361 -5.96 6.47 -1.02
C ARG A 361 -5.74 7.99 -0.95
N GLN A 362 -6.44 8.77 -1.76
CA GLN A 362 -6.28 10.24 -1.77
C GLN A 362 -7.28 10.98 -0.89
N GLY A 363 -8.33 10.33 -0.42
CA GLY A 363 -9.39 11.01 0.32
C GLY A 363 -10.01 10.19 1.44
N ALA A 364 -10.60 10.90 2.39
CA ALA A 364 -11.37 10.35 3.49
C ALA A 364 -12.55 11.27 3.86
N ALA A 365 -13.54 10.70 4.56
CA ALA A 365 -14.68 11.42 5.11
C ALA A 365 -14.91 11.03 6.58
N VAL A 366 -15.31 11.98 7.41
CA VAL A 366 -15.68 11.77 8.83
C VAL A 366 -17.06 12.36 9.09
N PHE A 367 -17.93 11.58 9.73
CA PHE A 367 -19.31 11.97 10.05
C PHE A 367 -19.39 12.57 11.45
N ALA A 368 -19.04 13.85 11.56
CA ALA A 368 -18.85 14.53 12.82
C ALA A 368 -20.14 14.67 13.64
N SER A 369 -21.29 14.90 13.00
CA SER A 369 -22.56 14.99 13.74
C SER A 369 -23.03 13.62 14.24
N GLU A 370 -22.74 12.54 13.50
CA GLU A 370 -23.00 11.17 13.96
C GLU A 370 -22.17 10.85 15.21
N ILE A 371 -20.88 11.22 15.24
CA ILE A 371 -20.02 11.07 16.43
C ILE A 371 -20.53 11.91 17.62
N ARG A 372 -20.93 13.15 17.38
CA ARG A 372 -21.50 14.03 18.43
C ARG A 372 -22.88 13.56 18.92
N GLY A 373 -23.56 12.72 18.14
CA GLY A 373 -24.81 12.07 18.55
C GLY A 373 -24.61 10.94 19.57
N ILE A 374 -23.39 10.42 19.71
CA ILE A 374 -23.10 9.28 20.60
C ILE A 374 -23.17 9.73 22.06
N GLN A 375 -23.98 9.04 22.86
CA GLN A 375 -24.16 9.41 24.27
C GLN A 375 -23.02 8.87 25.15
N GLY A 376 -22.64 9.65 26.17
CA GLY A 376 -21.72 9.20 27.22
C GLY A 376 -20.25 9.07 26.82
N ILE A 377 -19.82 9.71 25.73
CA ILE A 377 -18.41 9.73 25.29
C ILE A 377 -17.87 11.17 25.24
N ASP A 378 -16.54 11.29 25.24
CA ASP A 378 -15.86 12.53 24.89
C ASP A 378 -15.83 12.68 23.36
N HIS A 379 -16.68 13.55 22.82
CA HIS A 379 -16.89 13.69 21.38
C HIS A 379 -15.65 14.20 20.65
N GLU A 380 -14.98 15.22 21.18
CA GLU A 380 -13.82 15.83 20.50
C GLU A 380 -12.62 14.87 20.53
N ARG A 381 -12.48 14.08 21.61
CA ARG A 381 -11.54 12.97 21.63
C ARG A 381 -11.83 11.93 20.55
N LYS A 382 -13.09 11.52 20.40
CA LYS A 382 -13.49 10.52 19.38
C LYS A 382 -13.36 11.08 17.97
N LEU A 383 -13.67 12.35 17.76
CA LEU A 383 -13.52 13.05 16.49
C LEU A 383 -12.05 13.07 16.05
N ILE A 384 -11.15 13.56 16.90
CA ILE A 384 -9.70 13.56 16.59
C ILE A 384 -9.21 12.14 16.32
N GLN A 385 -9.60 11.16 17.17
CA GLN A 385 -9.20 9.76 16.96
C GLN A 385 -9.68 9.22 15.62
N THR A 386 -10.94 9.46 15.25
CA THR A 386 -11.53 8.98 13.99
C THR A 386 -10.91 9.71 12.79
N THR A 387 -10.69 11.02 12.86
CA THR A 387 -10.05 11.76 11.77
C THR A 387 -8.64 11.27 11.50
N ILE A 388 -7.81 11.12 12.54
CA ILE A 388 -6.45 10.59 12.37
C ILE A 388 -6.47 9.12 11.91
N HIS A 389 -7.45 8.33 12.35
CA HIS A 389 -7.66 6.96 11.88
C HIS A 389 -7.89 6.89 10.37
N GLU A 390 -8.82 7.70 9.84
CA GLU A 390 -9.09 7.71 8.40
C GLU A 390 -7.91 8.25 7.58
N LEU A 391 -7.19 9.27 8.09
CA LEU A 391 -5.94 9.73 7.47
C LEU A 391 -4.85 8.65 7.51
N GLY A 392 -4.80 7.86 8.58
CA GLY A 392 -3.91 6.69 8.70
C GLY A 392 -4.17 5.66 7.61
N HIS A 393 -5.43 5.35 7.30
CA HIS A 393 -5.79 4.51 6.16
C HIS A 393 -5.34 5.11 4.82
N ALA A 394 -5.49 6.42 4.63
CA ALA A 394 -5.00 7.10 3.44
C ALA A 394 -3.46 7.02 3.31
N LEU A 395 -2.76 6.96 4.45
CA LEU A 395 -1.32 6.68 4.55
C LEU A 395 -0.99 5.17 4.62
N ASN A 396 -1.92 4.31 4.18
CA ASN A 396 -1.76 2.87 4.05
C ASN A 396 -1.54 2.10 5.38
N LEU A 397 -2.04 2.62 6.50
CA LEU A 397 -2.06 1.90 7.78
C LEU A 397 -3.26 0.95 7.88
N ALA A 398 -2.99 -0.30 8.25
CA ALA A 398 -3.99 -1.35 8.49
C ALA A 398 -4.59 -1.21 9.90
N HIS A 399 -5.78 -1.78 10.13
CA HIS A 399 -6.29 -1.82 11.49
C HIS A 399 -5.48 -2.77 12.37
N ARG A 400 -5.27 -2.39 13.63
CA ARG A 400 -4.49 -3.21 14.58
C ARG A 400 -5.12 -4.57 14.89
N PHE A 401 -6.45 -4.67 14.81
CA PHE A 401 -7.19 -5.89 15.10
C PHE A 401 -7.31 -6.85 13.90
N GLU A 402 -6.77 -6.50 12.74
CA GLU A 402 -6.81 -7.39 11.57
C GLU A 402 -6.04 -8.66 11.84
N ARG A 403 -6.55 -9.78 11.30
CA ARG A 403 -6.01 -11.12 11.53
C ARG A 403 -4.52 -11.24 11.21
N THR A 404 -4.07 -10.54 10.17
CA THR A 404 -2.67 -10.53 9.73
C THR A 404 -1.77 -9.65 10.58
N VAL A 405 -2.34 -8.69 11.33
CA VAL A 405 -1.63 -7.75 12.21
C VAL A 405 -1.57 -8.30 13.64
N GLY A 406 -2.72 -8.70 14.20
CA GLY A 406 -2.78 -9.38 15.50
C GLY A 406 -2.44 -8.52 16.70
N ARG A 407 -2.84 -7.25 16.70
CA ARG A 407 -2.55 -6.25 17.74
C ARG A 407 -3.84 -5.64 18.29
N SER A 408 -4.87 -6.46 18.50
CA SER A 408 -6.15 -5.97 19.04
C SER A 408 -6.02 -5.32 20.42
N ASP A 409 -4.92 -5.56 21.14
CA ASP A 409 -4.55 -4.94 22.41
C ASP A 409 -3.81 -3.60 22.30
N SER A 410 -3.66 -3.06 21.09
CA SER A 410 -3.05 -1.75 20.82
C SER A 410 -3.96 -0.59 21.22
N THR A 411 -3.39 0.52 21.70
CA THR A 411 -4.11 1.79 21.87
C THR A 411 -3.75 2.83 20.80
N SER A 412 -3.32 2.37 19.62
CA SER A 412 -3.07 3.21 18.46
C SER A 412 -4.36 3.88 17.96
N PHE A 413 -4.20 4.99 17.22
CA PHE A 413 -5.26 5.55 16.38
C PHE A 413 -5.92 4.50 15.48
N MET A 414 -5.17 3.49 15.00
CA MET A 414 -5.64 2.45 14.07
C MET A 414 -6.40 1.30 14.74
N ASN A 415 -6.80 1.44 16.01
CA ASN A 415 -7.64 0.46 16.70
C ASN A 415 -9.01 1.07 17.05
N TYR A 416 -10.04 0.21 17.14
CA TYR A 416 -11.35 0.61 17.63
C TYR A 416 -11.40 0.46 19.15
N ASP A 417 -11.86 1.52 19.82
CA ASP A 417 -12.00 1.57 21.27
C ASP A 417 -12.87 0.43 21.80
N TRP A 418 -13.92 0.08 21.07
CA TRP A 418 -14.85 -0.98 21.45
C TRP A 418 -14.37 -2.41 21.09
N ARG A 419 -13.32 -2.55 20.26
CA ARG A 419 -12.70 -3.84 19.87
C ARG A 419 -11.38 -4.11 20.60
N PHE A 420 -10.90 -3.15 21.39
CA PHE A 420 -9.69 -3.27 22.18
C PHE A 420 -9.64 -4.57 23.01
N LYS A 421 -8.57 -5.36 22.84
CA LYS A 421 -8.35 -6.70 23.41
C LYS A 421 -9.50 -7.68 23.14
N GLY A 422 -10.05 -7.63 21.95
CA GLY A 422 -11.23 -8.41 21.54
C GLY A 422 -12.55 -7.72 21.83
N GLY A 423 -12.58 -6.71 22.71
CA GLY A 423 -13.73 -5.82 22.96
C GLY A 423 -14.15 -5.74 24.42
N SER A 424 -15.29 -5.08 24.68
CA SER A 424 -15.85 -4.83 26.03
C SER A 424 -14.88 -4.12 27.01
N ARG A 425 -13.87 -3.42 26.50
CA ARG A 425 -12.82 -2.73 27.27
C ARG A 425 -12.59 -1.29 26.80
N ARG A 426 -13.67 -0.65 26.33
CA ARG A 426 -13.67 0.75 25.86
C ARG A 426 -13.07 1.71 26.89
N ASP A 427 -13.43 1.58 28.16
CA ASP A 427 -12.88 2.44 29.22
C ASP A 427 -11.38 2.20 29.43
N GLU A 428 -10.93 0.94 29.34
CA GLU A 428 -9.50 0.61 29.43
C GLU A 428 -8.74 1.23 28.25
N PHE A 429 -9.26 1.10 27.03
CA PHE A 429 -8.70 1.75 25.84
C PHE A 429 -8.55 3.25 26.06
N TRP A 430 -9.63 3.94 26.43
CA TRP A 430 -9.60 5.38 26.61
C TRP A 430 -8.77 5.83 27.82
N SER A 431 -8.61 5.02 28.86
CA SER A 431 -7.71 5.34 29.97
C SER A 431 -6.22 5.31 29.55
N LYS A 432 -5.89 4.52 28.53
CA LYS A 432 -4.52 4.27 28.05
C LYS A 432 -4.19 4.98 26.75
N PHE A 433 -5.18 5.36 25.95
CA PHE A 433 -4.99 6.05 24.69
C PHE A 433 -4.24 7.38 24.88
N ARG A 434 -3.15 7.57 24.13
CA ARG A 434 -2.21 8.69 24.25
C ARG A 434 -2.13 9.59 23.01
N TYR A 435 -3.06 9.45 22.06
CA TYR A 435 -3.01 10.16 20.78
C TYR A 435 -1.73 9.87 20.01
N THR A 436 -1.39 8.60 19.83
CA THR A 436 -0.19 8.18 19.11
C THR A 436 -0.44 6.89 18.35
N PHE A 437 0.36 6.66 17.31
CA PHE A 437 0.44 5.38 16.60
C PHE A 437 1.35 4.41 17.36
N ASP A 438 1.26 3.12 17.04
CA ASP A 438 2.23 2.12 17.54
C ASP A 438 3.61 2.32 16.89
N ALA A 439 4.66 1.76 17.51
CA ALA A 439 6.03 1.96 17.06
C ALA A 439 6.30 1.48 15.62
N ASP A 440 5.68 0.38 15.19
CA ASP A 440 5.78 -0.16 13.81
C ASP A 440 5.07 0.75 12.80
N GLU A 441 3.94 1.34 13.18
CA GLU A 441 3.23 2.33 12.38
C GLU A 441 4.04 3.62 12.24
N LEU A 442 4.62 4.12 13.34
CA LEU A 442 5.50 5.29 13.31
C LEU A 442 6.72 5.05 12.43
N GLU A 443 7.37 3.90 12.56
CA GLU A 443 8.52 3.54 11.74
C GLU A 443 8.13 3.50 10.25
N PHE A 444 6.95 2.97 9.91
CA PHE A 444 6.44 2.97 8.54
C PHE A 444 6.09 4.37 8.02
N LEU A 445 5.36 5.18 8.79
CA LEU A 445 5.04 6.56 8.42
C LEU A 445 6.30 7.39 8.17
N ARG A 446 7.36 7.17 8.95
CA ARG A 446 8.60 7.95 8.89
C ARG A 446 9.58 7.43 7.84
N HIS A 447 9.68 6.11 7.66
CA HIS A 447 10.75 5.46 6.90
C HIS A 447 10.28 4.42 5.89
N GLY A 448 8.97 4.24 5.73
CA GLY A 448 8.38 3.41 4.69
C GLY A 448 8.78 3.90 3.29
N PRO A 449 8.89 3.01 2.30
CA PRO A 449 9.14 3.41 0.91
C PRO A 449 8.06 4.36 0.41
N LEU A 450 8.41 5.29 -0.48
CA LEU A 450 7.50 6.33 -0.93
C LEU A 450 6.25 5.76 -1.61
N ALA A 451 6.41 4.83 -2.55
CA ALA A 451 5.31 4.28 -3.34
C ALA A 451 4.17 3.67 -2.51
N PRO A 452 4.40 2.78 -1.52
CA PRO A 452 3.34 2.25 -0.67
C PRO A 452 2.79 3.26 0.34
N LEU A 453 3.49 4.34 0.64
CA LEU A 453 3.07 5.30 1.67
C LEU A 453 2.30 6.50 1.10
N ILE A 454 2.82 7.12 0.03
CA ILE A 454 2.30 8.35 -0.55
C ILE A 454 0.82 8.20 -0.97
N PRO A 455 -0.04 9.20 -0.70
CA PRO A 455 -1.38 9.25 -1.30
C PRO A 455 -1.32 9.19 -2.82
N GLY A 456 -2.20 8.39 -3.43
CA GLY A 456 -2.15 8.08 -4.86
C GLY A 456 -1.10 7.03 -5.25
N GLY A 457 -0.34 6.49 -4.30
CA GLY A 457 0.68 5.47 -4.50
C GLY A 457 0.12 4.07 -4.78
N GLU A 458 0.72 3.05 -4.17
CA GLU A 458 0.24 1.67 -4.30
C GLU A 458 -1.12 1.48 -3.58
N PRO A 459 -1.94 0.47 -3.95
CA PRO A 459 -3.22 0.19 -3.29
C PRO A 459 -3.08 -0.07 -1.78
N PHE A 460 -4.19 0.03 -1.05
CA PHE A 460 -4.21 -0.32 0.38
C PHE A 460 -3.75 -1.77 0.61
N HIS A 461 -3.06 -2.02 1.72
CA HIS A 461 -2.45 -3.33 2.07
C HIS A 461 -1.45 -3.88 1.04
N SER A 462 -0.87 -3.03 0.21
CA SER A 462 0.26 -3.38 -0.68
C SER A 462 1.52 -3.80 0.08
N ILE A 463 1.67 -3.38 1.34
CA ILE A 463 2.82 -3.69 2.19
C ILE A 463 2.38 -4.17 3.59
N ASN A 464 3.07 -5.20 4.09
CA ASN A 464 2.90 -5.70 5.46
C ASN A 464 3.97 -5.09 6.36
N TYR A 465 3.88 -3.80 6.67
CA TYR A 465 4.92 -3.09 7.43
C TYR A 465 5.11 -3.64 8.86
N TRP A 466 4.09 -4.33 9.40
CA TRP A 466 4.14 -5.02 10.70
C TRP A 466 4.93 -6.35 10.70
N ALA A 467 5.29 -6.87 9.52
CA ALA A 467 5.86 -8.21 9.35
C ALA A 467 7.36 -8.32 9.65
N ASP A 468 8.05 -7.21 9.96
CA ASP A 468 9.48 -7.18 10.26
C ASP A 468 9.85 -7.73 11.65
N GLY A 469 8.88 -8.28 12.38
CA GLY A 469 9.07 -8.91 13.68
C GLY A 469 8.98 -7.95 14.87
N SER A 470 8.76 -6.65 14.62
CA SER A 470 8.49 -5.67 15.68
C SER A 470 7.01 -5.59 16.09
N GLY A 471 6.09 -6.01 15.20
CA GLY A 471 4.65 -5.78 15.33
C GLY A 471 3.72 -7.00 15.31
N GLY A 472 4.23 -8.22 15.07
CA GLY A 472 3.36 -9.39 14.83
C GLY A 472 3.46 -10.48 15.89
N TYR A 473 2.70 -10.38 17.00
CA TYR A 473 2.14 -11.53 17.70
C TYR A 473 1.09 -11.10 18.74
N ALA A 474 -0.17 -11.45 18.49
CA ALA A 474 -1.01 -12.05 19.52
C ALA A 474 -1.39 -13.43 18.99
N PRO A 475 -1.37 -14.50 19.81
CA PRO A 475 -1.92 -15.77 19.38
C PRO A 475 -3.40 -15.53 19.10
N TYR A 476 -3.78 -15.44 17.82
CA TYR A 476 -5.18 -15.57 17.47
C TYR A 476 -5.65 -16.90 18.07
N LEU A 477 -6.77 -16.78 18.79
CA LEU A 477 -7.52 -17.90 19.33
C LEU A 477 -7.63 -18.99 18.24
N PRO A 478 -7.58 -20.28 18.62
CA PRO A 478 -7.49 -21.38 17.66
C PRO A 478 -8.46 -21.17 16.49
N GLU A 479 -7.97 -21.24 15.25
CA GLU A 479 -8.78 -21.31 14.02
C GLU A 479 -9.54 -22.65 13.96
N VAL A 480 -10.28 -22.96 15.02
CA VAL A 480 -11.03 -24.19 15.18
C VAL A 480 -12.49 -23.83 14.94
N PRO A 481 -13.22 -24.59 14.11
CA PRO A 481 -14.65 -24.42 13.95
C PRO A 481 -15.33 -24.38 15.32
N ILE A 482 -15.95 -23.25 15.64
CA ILE A 482 -16.68 -23.09 16.89
C ILE A 482 -18.13 -23.44 16.60
N ALA A 483 -18.69 -24.39 17.35
CA ALA A 483 -20.06 -24.88 17.16
C ALA A 483 -21.13 -23.79 17.39
N ASP A 484 -20.74 -22.64 17.93
CA ASP A 484 -21.56 -21.50 18.29
C ASP A 484 -22.01 -20.66 17.08
N PHE A 485 -21.31 -20.76 15.94
CA PHE A 485 -21.60 -19.99 14.74
C PHE A 485 -21.35 -20.80 13.47
N LYS A 486 -22.22 -20.62 12.48
CA LYS A 486 -22.03 -21.18 11.14
C LYS A 486 -22.00 -20.07 10.10
N LEU A 487 -20.85 -19.93 9.44
CA LEU A 487 -20.66 -18.99 8.32
C LEU A 487 -20.72 -19.73 6.98
N VAL A 488 -21.52 -19.25 6.05
CA VAL A 488 -21.73 -19.88 4.73
C VAL A 488 -21.64 -18.84 3.63
N LEU A 489 -20.98 -19.20 2.53
CA LEU A 489 -21.05 -18.48 1.27
C LEU A 489 -21.98 -19.21 0.30
N LYS A 490 -22.85 -18.48 -0.38
CA LYS A 490 -23.75 -19.03 -1.40
C LYS A 490 -23.58 -18.31 -2.74
N PRO A 491 -23.59 -19.06 -3.87
CA PRO A 491 -23.58 -18.47 -5.20
C PRO A 491 -24.96 -17.88 -5.56
N PRO A 492 -25.08 -17.22 -6.72
CA PRO A 492 -26.37 -16.89 -7.32
C PRO A 492 -27.30 -18.09 -7.48
N GLN A 493 -28.60 -17.85 -7.68
CA GLN A 493 -29.59 -18.93 -7.90
C GLN A 493 -29.29 -19.73 -9.18
N SER A 494 -28.71 -19.08 -10.20
CA SER A 494 -28.23 -19.72 -11.43
C SER A 494 -27.01 -20.65 -11.23
N GLY A 495 -26.41 -20.63 -10.03
CA GLY A 495 -25.33 -21.52 -9.61
C GLY A 495 -23.94 -20.87 -9.63
N PRO A 496 -22.89 -21.66 -9.34
CA PRO A 496 -21.52 -21.16 -9.15
C PRO A 496 -20.73 -20.95 -10.46
N LEU A 497 -21.38 -21.02 -11.62
CA LEU A 497 -20.76 -20.80 -12.94
C LEU A 497 -21.06 -19.40 -13.43
N PHE A 498 -20.03 -18.57 -13.51
CA PHE A 498 -20.07 -17.20 -14.01
C PHE A 498 -19.65 -17.18 -15.48
N THR A 499 -20.35 -16.39 -16.30
CA THR A 499 -19.92 -16.13 -17.68
C THR A 499 -18.69 -15.21 -17.69
N PHE A 500 -18.00 -15.15 -18.83
CA PHE A 500 -16.80 -14.32 -18.94
C PHE A 500 -17.16 -12.83 -18.76
N ALA A 501 -16.37 -12.13 -17.94
CA ALA A 501 -16.59 -10.74 -17.51
C ALA A 501 -17.93 -10.49 -16.77
N GLN A 502 -18.55 -11.53 -16.20
CA GLN A 502 -19.72 -11.39 -15.32
C GLN A 502 -19.33 -10.77 -13.97
N PRO A 503 -20.02 -9.72 -13.50
CA PRO A 503 -19.92 -9.24 -12.12
C PRO A 503 -20.21 -10.35 -11.10
N VAL A 504 -19.36 -10.47 -10.07
CA VAL A 504 -19.43 -11.57 -9.09
C VAL A 504 -20.15 -11.11 -7.84
N PHE A 505 -21.39 -11.57 -7.69
CA PHE A 505 -22.22 -11.41 -6.49
C PHE A 505 -22.36 -12.75 -5.77
N LEU A 506 -22.11 -12.75 -4.45
CA LEU A 506 -22.31 -13.90 -3.56
C LEU A 506 -23.17 -13.45 -2.37
N GLU A 507 -23.80 -14.40 -1.68
CA GLU A 507 -24.38 -14.14 -0.36
C GLU A 507 -23.47 -14.70 0.73
N VAL A 508 -23.33 -13.95 1.81
CA VAL A 508 -22.78 -14.45 3.08
C VAL A 508 -23.91 -14.58 4.09
N GLU A 509 -23.94 -15.71 4.79
CA GLU A 509 -24.90 -15.99 5.85
C GLU A 509 -24.15 -16.38 7.13
N LEU A 510 -24.53 -15.76 8.25
CA LEU A 510 -24.11 -16.14 9.59
C LEU A 510 -25.31 -16.64 10.39
N THR A 511 -25.27 -17.91 10.79
CA THR A 511 -26.28 -18.53 11.66
C THR A 511 -25.82 -18.52 13.12
N ASN A 512 -26.70 -18.08 14.02
CA ASN A 512 -26.50 -18.14 15.47
C ASN A 512 -26.77 -19.56 15.98
N GLN A 513 -25.74 -20.24 16.49
CA GLN A 513 -25.85 -21.58 17.08
C GLN A 513 -25.53 -21.60 18.58
N THR A 514 -25.43 -20.43 19.21
CA THR A 514 -25.07 -20.26 20.64
C THR A 514 -26.14 -20.74 21.63
N GLY A 515 -27.34 -21.09 21.16
CA GLY A 515 -28.48 -21.49 21.99
C GLY A 515 -29.23 -20.32 22.65
N ARG A 516 -28.84 -19.06 22.39
CA ARG A 516 -29.50 -17.85 22.92
C ARG A 516 -29.60 -16.74 21.86
N PRO A 517 -30.54 -15.78 21.99
CA PRO A 517 -30.60 -14.65 21.07
C PRO A 517 -29.37 -13.75 21.20
N LEU A 518 -28.93 -13.18 20.09
CA LEU A 518 -27.80 -12.26 20.00
C LEU A 518 -28.19 -11.03 19.18
N ASP A 519 -27.75 -9.85 19.60
CA ASP A 519 -27.88 -8.62 18.82
C ASP A 519 -26.66 -8.50 17.91
N MET A 520 -26.86 -8.60 16.59
CA MET A 520 -25.79 -8.61 15.60
C MET A 520 -25.92 -7.42 14.66
N PRO A 521 -24.93 -6.51 14.63
CA PRO A 521 -24.88 -5.45 13.63
C PRO A 521 -24.72 -6.01 12.21
N SER A 522 -25.50 -5.48 11.27
CA SER A 522 -25.47 -5.92 9.86
C SER A 522 -24.11 -5.71 9.19
N PHE A 523 -23.38 -4.67 9.59
CA PHE A 523 -22.05 -4.36 9.06
C PHE A 523 -21.01 -5.46 9.33
N LEU A 524 -21.25 -6.38 10.26
CA LEU A 524 -20.36 -7.54 10.49
C LEU A 524 -20.17 -8.38 9.22
N LEU A 525 -21.18 -8.41 8.35
CA LEU A 525 -21.15 -9.11 7.08
C LEU A 525 -20.80 -8.21 5.88
N ASP A 526 -20.28 -7.00 6.12
CA ASP A 526 -19.76 -6.10 5.08
C ASP A 526 -18.22 -6.14 5.10
N PRO A 527 -17.54 -6.59 4.03
CA PRO A 527 -16.08 -6.60 4.00
C PRO A 527 -15.47 -5.19 4.08
N LYS A 528 -16.23 -4.13 3.76
CA LYS A 528 -15.78 -2.74 3.90
C LYS A 528 -15.57 -2.33 5.36
N ALA A 529 -16.15 -3.06 6.32
CA ALA A 529 -16.12 -2.73 7.75
C ALA A 529 -14.95 -3.36 8.51
N GLY A 530 -14.10 -4.19 7.86
CA GLY A 530 -12.91 -4.78 8.51
C GLY A 530 -13.17 -5.96 9.46
N PHE A 531 -14.39 -6.53 9.46
CA PHE A 531 -14.74 -7.74 10.25
C PHE A 531 -14.74 -9.01 9.41
N LEU A 532 -15.21 -8.90 8.17
CA LEU A 532 -15.33 -9.99 7.22
C LEU A 532 -14.20 -9.90 6.19
N GLU A 533 -13.29 -10.86 6.24
CA GLU A 533 -12.26 -11.05 5.23
C GLU A 533 -12.75 -12.07 4.18
N ILE A 534 -12.60 -11.74 2.90
CA ILE A 534 -12.89 -12.65 1.80
C ILE A 534 -11.59 -13.07 1.14
N LEU A 535 -11.23 -14.33 1.30
CA LEU A 535 -10.02 -14.93 0.76
C LEU A 535 -10.34 -15.60 -0.58
N ILE A 536 -9.62 -15.21 -1.63
CA ILE A 536 -9.78 -15.71 -3.00
C ILE A 536 -8.51 -16.44 -3.42
N ARG A 537 -8.67 -17.68 -3.87
CA ARG A 537 -7.58 -18.50 -4.41
C ARG A 537 -7.93 -19.05 -5.77
N ARG A 538 -7.03 -18.94 -6.74
CA ARG A 538 -7.14 -19.66 -8.01
C ARG A 538 -6.82 -21.14 -7.79
N HIS A 539 -7.70 -22.03 -8.25
CA HIS A 539 -7.53 -23.46 -8.08
C HIS A 539 -6.59 -24.03 -9.15
N THR A 540 -5.44 -24.55 -8.74
CA THR A 540 -4.40 -25.12 -9.63
C THR A 540 -4.40 -26.67 -9.67
N GLY A 541 -5.44 -27.32 -9.14
CA GLY A 541 -5.59 -28.79 -9.20
C GLY A 541 -5.36 -29.52 -7.89
N GLN A 542 -4.83 -28.85 -6.86
CA GLN A 542 -4.77 -29.37 -5.49
C GLN A 542 -5.76 -28.61 -4.61
N SER A 543 -6.71 -29.34 -4.01
CA SER A 543 -7.59 -28.79 -2.99
C SER A 543 -6.86 -28.89 -1.65
N SER A 544 -6.30 -27.78 -1.17
CA SER A 544 -5.79 -27.71 0.20
C SER A 544 -6.86 -27.09 1.10
N ARG A 545 -7.04 -27.63 2.31
CA ARG A 545 -7.91 -27.02 3.33
C ARG A 545 -7.31 -25.72 3.90
N GLY A 546 -6.02 -25.50 3.69
CA GLY A 546 -5.29 -24.29 4.10
C GLY A 546 -5.66 -23.06 3.29
N ILE A 547 -5.42 -21.88 3.86
CA ILE A 547 -5.58 -20.57 3.22
C ILE A 547 -4.31 -20.12 2.46
N ASP A 548 -3.27 -20.96 2.43
CA ASP A 548 -2.02 -20.67 1.75
C ASP A 548 -2.25 -20.35 0.27
N GLY A 549 -1.61 -19.27 -0.18
CA GLY A 549 -1.73 -18.74 -1.54
C GLY A 549 -3.05 -18.04 -1.85
N ALA A 550 -3.98 -17.92 -0.90
CA ALA A 550 -5.15 -17.07 -1.05
C ALA A 550 -4.77 -15.59 -0.90
N ARG A 551 -5.45 -14.72 -1.66
CA ARG A 551 -5.34 -13.26 -1.55
C ARG A 551 -6.62 -12.72 -0.94
N SER A 552 -6.49 -11.73 -0.06
CA SER A 552 -7.65 -11.03 0.48
C SER A 552 -8.27 -10.11 -0.59
N PHE A 553 -9.59 -10.10 -0.70
CA PHE A 553 -10.33 -9.10 -1.46
C PHE A 553 -10.39 -7.80 -0.67
N ILE A 554 -9.86 -6.72 -1.25
CA ILE A 554 -9.81 -5.41 -0.62
C ILE A 554 -10.85 -4.51 -1.30
N PRO A 555 -11.91 -4.09 -0.60
CA PRO A 555 -12.93 -3.20 -1.17
C PRO A 555 -12.35 -1.81 -1.53
N VAL A 556 -12.98 -1.13 -2.50
CA VAL A 556 -12.63 0.24 -2.92
C VAL A 556 -12.89 1.34 -1.88
N VAL A 557 -13.51 0.99 -0.75
CA VAL A 557 -13.76 1.88 0.38
C VAL A 557 -13.60 1.10 1.68
N GLN A 558 -13.01 1.73 2.69
CA GLN A 558 -12.96 1.22 4.07
C GLN A 558 -13.92 2.04 4.93
N ARG A 559 -14.60 1.39 5.88
CA ARG A 559 -15.67 1.98 6.70
C ARG A 559 -15.39 1.76 8.18
N CYS A 560 -15.39 2.84 8.95
CA CYS A 560 -15.23 2.82 10.40
C CYS A 560 -16.59 2.91 11.10
N PHE A 561 -17.06 1.79 11.66
CA PHE A 561 -18.34 1.71 12.37
C PHE A 561 -18.17 1.75 13.90
N ASP A 562 -19.14 2.36 14.60
CA ASP A 562 -19.33 2.16 16.03
C ASP A 562 -20.44 1.14 16.32
N ARG A 563 -20.06 0.04 16.96
CA ARG A 563 -20.99 -1.05 17.30
C ARG A 563 -22.12 -0.61 18.23
N GLY A 564 -21.88 0.36 19.10
CA GLY A 564 -22.87 0.81 20.09
C GLY A 564 -23.98 1.70 19.49
N VAL A 565 -23.79 2.17 18.26
CA VAL A 565 -24.69 3.12 17.58
C VAL A 565 -25.35 2.50 16.36
N ALA A 566 -24.61 1.63 15.67
CA ALA A 566 -25.08 0.95 14.49
C ALA A 566 -26.34 0.11 14.77
N HIS A 567 -27.20 0.01 13.76
CA HIS A 567 -28.36 -0.86 13.81
C HIS A 567 -27.94 -2.32 14.00
N ALA A 568 -28.57 -3.01 14.95
CA ALA A 568 -28.34 -4.42 15.22
C ALA A 568 -29.65 -5.20 15.13
N ASP A 569 -29.61 -6.31 14.40
CA ASP A 569 -30.71 -7.24 14.29
C ASP A 569 -30.64 -8.25 15.44
N ARG A 570 -31.78 -8.51 16.08
CA ARG A 570 -31.88 -9.54 17.11
C ARG A 570 -32.04 -10.93 16.48
N VAL A 571 -30.94 -11.66 16.39
CA VAL A 571 -30.88 -13.00 15.78
C VAL A 571 -31.16 -14.08 16.82
N GLN A 572 -32.29 -14.77 16.68
CA GLN A 572 -32.71 -15.87 17.56
C GLN A 572 -31.78 -17.10 17.43
N PRO A 573 -31.78 -18.04 18.41
CA PRO A 573 -31.10 -19.33 18.26
C PRO A 573 -31.57 -20.06 16.99
N GLY A 574 -30.63 -20.50 16.15
CA GLY A 574 -30.91 -21.12 14.86
C GLY A 574 -31.33 -20.13 13.75
N GLY A 575 -31.51 -18.85 14.07
CA GLY A 575 -31.74 -17.79 13.09
C GLY A 575 -30.43 -17.37 12.40
N SER A 576 -30.58 -16.71 11.26
CA SER A 576 -29.46 -16.21 10.45
C SER A 576 -29.60 -14.74 10.12
N MET A 577 -28.45 -14.06 9.97
CA MET A 577 -28.33 -12.78 9.27
C MET A 577 -27.64 -13.02 7.92
N THR A 578 -28.00 -12.25 6.89
CA THR A 578 -27.41 -12.36 5.55
C THR A 578 -26.98 -11.00 5.04
N ASN A 579 -25.99 -10.99 4.16
CA ASN A 579 -25.62 -9.83 3.38
C ASN A 579 -25.16 -10.24 1.97
N ASN A 580 -25.22 -9.30 1.02
CA ASN A 580 -24.63 -9.51 -0.30
C ASN A 580 -23.15 -9.13 -0.31
N LEU A 581 -22.36 -9.87 -1.07
CA LEU A 581 -20.95 -9.61 -1.34
C LEU A 581 -20.80 -9.26 -2.82
N ASN A 582 -20.50 -7.99 -3.11
CA ASN A 582 -20.06 -7.58 -4.44
C ASN A 582 -18.54 -7.70 -4.52
N LEU A 583 -18.06 -8.77 -5.13
CA LEU A 583 -16.63 -9.07 -5.31
C LEU A 583 -16.14 -8.73 -6.72
N THR A 584 -16.91 -7.94 -7.47
CA THR A 584 -16.62 -7.59 -8.87
C THR A 584 -15.31 -6.84 -8.99
N TYR A 585 -15.12 -5.82 -8.15
CA TYR A 585 -14.00 -4.90 -8.23
C TYR A 585 -13.58 -4.43 -6.84
N GLY A 586 -12.27 -4.49 -6.57
CA GLY A 586 -11.64 -3.99 -5.36
C GLY A 586 -10.47 -3.07 -5.69
N SER A 587 -9.73 -2.60 -4.67
CA SER A 587 -8.59 -1.71 -4.90
C SER A 587 -7.42 -2.38 -5.62
N GLY A 588 -7.32 -3.71 -5.53
CA GLY A 588 -6.41 -4.52 -6.35
C GLY A 588 -6.95 -4.88 -7.74
N GLY A 589 -8.05 -4.28 -8.18
CA GLY A 589 -8.68 -4.54 -9.48
C GLY A 589 -9.71 -5.68 -9.47
N PHE A 590 -9.88 -6.33 -10.63
CA PHE A 590 -10.81 -7.44 -10.83
C PHE A 590 -10.23 -8.78 -10.34
N SER A 591 -10.71 -9.28 -9.20
CA SER A 591 -10.25 -10.55 -8.62
C SER A 591 -10.54 -11.78 -9.50
N PHE A 592 -11.49 -11.66 -10.43
CA PHE A 592 -11.99 -12.75 -11.28
C PHE A 592 -11.86 -12.42 -12.78
N ALA A 593 -10.90 -11.58 -13.17
CA ALA A 593 -10.69 -11.18 -14.58
C ALA A 593 -10.35 -12.36 -15.49
N GLU A 594 -9.59 -13.33 -14.99
CA GLU A 594 -9.15 -14.47 -15.80
C GLU A 594 -10.14 -15.64 -15.72
N PRO A 595 -10.41 -16.35 -16.85
CA PRO A 595 -11.13 -17.61 -16.81
C PRO A 595 -10.43 -18.65 -15.92
N GLY A 596 -11.23 -19.48 -15.26
CA GLY A 596 -10.70 -20.50 -14.37
C GLY A 596 -11.63 -20.90 -13.24
N THR A 597 -11.12 -21.74 -12.36
CA THR A 597 -11.81 -22.15 -11.13
C THR A 597 -11.16 -21.45 -9.95
N TYR A 598 -11.99 -20.94 -9.05
CA TYR A 598 -11.59 -20.22 -7.86
C TYR A 598 -12.23 -20.83 -6.63
N GLU A 599 -11.56 -20.72 -5.49
CA GLU A 599 -12.09 -21.03 -4.17
C GLU A 599 -12.18 -19.74 -3.37
N VAL A 600 -13.38 -19.45 -2.89
CA VAL A 600 -13.70 -18.25 -2.09
C VAL A 600 -14.01 -18.70 -0.67
N THR A 601 -13.36 -18.09 0.31
CA THR A 601 -13.52 -18.42 1.73
C THR A 601 -13.81 -17.15 2.50
N ALA A 602 -14.84 -17.15 3.33
CA ALA A 602 -15.12 -16.07 4.26
C ALA A 602 -14.49 -16.37 5.63
N VAL A 603 -13.86 -15.37 6.23
CA VAL A 603 -13.32 -15.40 7.58
C VAL A 603 -13.88 -14.20 8.34
N LEU A 604 -14.66 -14.46 9.38
CA LEU A 604 -15.33 -13.44 10.17
C LEU A 604 -14.73 -13.39 11.58
N ALA A 605 -14.31 -12.20 12.00
CA ALA A 605 -14.02 -11.93 13.40
C ALA A 605 -15.28 -11.43 14.11
N ILE A 606 -15.70 -12.11 15.19
CA ILE A 606 -16.89 -11.79 15.98
C ILE A 606 -16.58 -11.86 17.47
N MET A 607 -17.09 -10.91 18.27
CA MET A 607 -16.90 -10.94 19.71
C MET A 607 -17.93 -11.85 20.39
N ASP A 608 -17.46 -12.80 21.20
CA ASP A 608 -18.27 -13.56 22.13
C ASP A 608 -18.31 -12.81 23.47
N GLU A 609 -19.38 -12.02 23.63
CA GLU A 609 -19.52 -11.12 24.78
C GLU A 609 -19.55 -11.85 26.12
N SER A 610 -20.08 -13.07 26.18
CA SER A 610 -20.23 -13.76 27.47
C SER A 610 -18.96 -14.41 27.96
N ASN A 611 -18.09 -14.81 27.05
CA ASN A 611 -16.77 -15.30 27.41
C ASN A 611 -15.69 -14.22 27.25
N ASN A 612 -16.09 -13.00 26.86
CA ASN A 612 -15.24 -11.84 26.66
C ASN A 612 -14.01 -12.14 25.79
N ARG A 613 -14.24 -12.75 24.62
CA ARG A 613 -13.18 -13.20 23.71
C ARG A 613 -13.58 -13.01 22.24
N GLU A 614 -12.62 -12.67 21.41
CA GLU A 614 -12.81 -12.60 19.96
C GLU A 614 -12.79 -14.00 19.35
N LEU A 615 -13.74 -14.32 18.51
CA LEU A 615 -13.85 -15.59 17.81
C LEU A 615 -13.59 -15.37 16.33
N VAL A 616 -12.92 -16.34 15.71
CA VAL A 616 -12.74 -16.38 14.25
C VAL A 616 -13.58 -17.52 13.69
N VAL A 617 -14.58 -17.17 12.88
CA VAL A 617 -15.48 -18.11 12.23
C VAL A 617 -15.13 -18.18 10.75
N ARG A 618 -14.90 -19.38 10.23
CA ARG A 618 -14.52 -19.60 8.83
C ARG A 618 -15.61 -20.37 8.09
N SER A 619 -15.92 -19.95 6.86
CA SER A 619 -16.81 -20.70 5.99
C SER A 619 -16.13 -21.92 5.38
N GLN A 620 -16.92 -22.90 4.93
CA GLN A 620 -16.40 -23.85 3.93
C GLN A 620 -16.02 -23.08 2.65
N PRO A 621 -14.95 -23.46 1.94
CA PRO A 621 -14.61 -22.84 0.66
C PRO A 621 -15.73 -23.06 -0.37
N LEU A 622 -16.23 -21.97 -0.94
CA LEU A 622 -17.14 -22.01 -2.07
C LEU A 622 -16.33 -22.05 -3.37
N ARG A 623 -16.52 -23.10 -4.16
CA ARG A 623 -15.89 -23.22 -5.48
C ARG A 623 -16.77 -22.53 -6.53
N ILE A 624 -16.19 -21.56 -7.23
CA ILE A 624 -16.82 -20.90 -8.37
C ILE A 624 -15.98 -21.08 -9.63
N ARG A 625 -16.61 -20.97 -10.80
CA ARG A 625 -15.93 -21.06 -12.10
C ARG A 625 -16.28 -19.86 -12.96
N VAL A 626 -15.26 -19.18 -13.49
CA VAL A 626 -15.39 -18.17 -14.55
C VAL A 626 -15.16 -18.87 -15.88
N ALA A 627 -16.15 -18.80 -16.77
CA ALA A 627 -16.07 -19.37 -18.10
C ALA A 627 -15.07 -18.60 -18.99
N THR A 628 -14.57 -19.28 -20.02
CA THR A 628 -13.89 -18.62 -21.14
C THR A 628 -14.91 -17.87 -22.01
N PRO A 629 -14.50 -16.82 -22.75
CA PRO A 629 -15.38 -16.17 -23.71
C PRO A 629 -15.93 -17.20 -24.71
N LYS A 630 -17.24 -17.19 -24.92
CA LYS A 630 -17.93 -18.09 -25.86
C LYS A 630 -18.07 -17.49 -27.25
N SER A 631 -17.76 -16.21 -27.42
CA SER A 631 -17.83 -15.51 -28.70
C SER A 631 -16.87 -14.31 -28.74
N ASN A 632 -16.55 -13.87 -29.96
CA ASN A 632 -15.78 -12.63 -30.17
C ASN A 632 -16.49 -11.39 -29.60
N LEU A 633 -17.83 -11.42 -29.47
CA LEU A 633 -18.57 -10.34 -28.82
C LEU A 633 -18.27 -10.31 -27.32
N GLU A 634 -18.28 -11.45 -26.64
CA GLU A 634 -17.95 -11.52 -25.22
C GLU A 634 -16.51 -11.06 -24.95
N GLU A 635 -15.56 -11.45 -25.80
CA GLU A 635 -14.18 -11.00 -25.72
C GLU A 635 -14.05 -9.49 -25.94
N LYS A 636 -14.74 -8.94 -26.95
CA LYS A 636 -14.76 -7.50 -27.20
C LYS A 636 -15.40 -6.73 -26.03
N ASP A 637 -16.55 -7.18 -25.53
CA ASP A 637 -17.22 -6.54 -24.40
C ASP A 637 -16.37 -6.60 -23.13
N ALA A 638 -15.56 -7.65 -22.94
CA ALA A 638 -14.64 -7.73 -21.80
C ALA A 638 -13.61 -6.59 -21.77
N LEU A 639 -13.21 -6.05 -22.94
CA LEU A 639 -12.34 -4.87 -23.01
C LEU A 639 -13.01 -3.60 -22.47
N ASP A 640 -14.34 -3.54 -22.53
CA ASP A 640 -15.12 -2.48 -21.89
C ASP A 640 -15.36 -2.80 -20.41
N LEU A 641 -15.77 -4.04 -20.09
CA LEU A 641 -16.23 -4.45 -18.76
C LEU A 641 -15.12 -4.57 -17.70
N LEU A 642 -13.90 -4.91 -18.11
CA LEU A 642 -12.74 -5.11 -17.22
C LEU A 642 -11.86 -3.86 -17.11
N ARG A 643 -12.42 -2.68 -17.35
CA ARG A 643 -11.77 -1.40 -17.09
C ARG A 643 -12.01 -0.97 -15.65
N ASP A 644 -11.02 -0.34 -15.04
CA ASP A 644 -11.07 0.12 -13.65
C ASP A 644 -12.21 1.11 -13.38
N ASP A 645 -12.48 2.03 -14.31
CA ASP A 645 -13.58 3.00 -14.21
C ASP A 645 -14.97 2.31 -14.23
N VAL A 646 -15.12 1.24 -15.01
CA VAL A 646 -16.32 0.40 -15.04
C VAL A 646 -16.43 -0.45 -13.77
N GLY A 647 -15.33 -1.04 -13.31
CA GLY A 647 -15.29 -1.79 -12.07
C GLY A 647 -15.70 -0.94 -10.86
N LEU A 648 -15.17 0.27 -10.77
CA LEU A 648 -15.55 1.26 -9.75
C LEU A 648 -17.03 1.64 -9.84
N TYR A 649 -17.56 1.91 -11.05
CA TYR A 649 -18.98 2.18 -11.26
C TYR A 649 -19.85 1.03 -10.73
N LEU A 650 -19.52 -0.22 -11.04
CA LEU A 650 -20.27 -1.38 -10.55
C LEU A 650 -20.12 -1.59 -9.04
N ALA A 651 -18.94 -1.34 -8.46
CA ALA A 651 -18.68 -1.46 -7.02
C ALA A 651 -19.48 -0.44 -6.17
N LEU A 652 -19.72 0.76 -6.70
CA LEU A 652 -20.49 1.83 -6.06
C LEU A 652 -22.02 1.72 -6.28
N GLY A 653 -22.47 0.80 -7.15
CA GLY A 653 -23.86 0.77 -7.61
C GLY A 653 -24.19 2.01 -8.45
N GLY A 654 -23.27 2.36 -9.34
CA GLY A 654 -23.27 3.54 -10.21
C GLY A 654 -22.82 4.83 -9.53
N SER A 655 -22.49 5.83 -10.35
CA SER A 655 -21.95 7.13 -9.93
C SER A 655 -22.19 8.20 -11.00
N SER A 656 -22.79 9.32 -10.62
CA SER A 656 -23.01 10.45 -11.53
C SER A 656 -21.71 11.15 -11.97
N ALA A 657 -20.57 10.88 -11.31
CA ALA A 657 -19.26 11.39 -11.71
C ALA A 657 -18.61 10.58 -12.84
N LEU A 658 -19.26 9.50 -13.30
CA LEU A 658 -18.76 8.63 -14.37
C LEU A 658 -19.75 8.52 -15.55
N PRO A 659 -20.21 9.64 -16.16
CA PRO A 659 -21.23 9.60 -17.21
C PRO A 659 -20.78 8.82 -18.46
N LYS A 660 -19.51 8.95 -18.85
CA LYS A 660 -18.93 8.20 -19.98
C LYS A 660 -18.94 6.68 -19.77
N VAL A 661 -18.84 6.24 -18.52
CA VAL A 661 -18.95 4.82 -18.16
C VAL A 661 -20.40 4.37 -18.32
N ALA A 662 -21.37 5.16 -17.85
CA ALA A 662 -22.78 4.84 -18.02
C ALA A 662 -23.19 4.73 -19.51
N ASP A 663 -22.69 5.62 -20.36
CA ASP A 663 -22.93 5.58 -21.82
C ASP A 663 -22.34 4.31 -22.45
N ARG A 664 -21.09 3.97 -22.08
CA ARG A 664 -20.43 2.74 -22.57
C ARG A 664 -21.17 1.48 -22.14
N LEU A 665 -21.66 1.45 -20.90
CA LEU A 665 -22.44 0.33 -20.39
C LEU A 665 -23.79 0.20 -21.12
N ASP A 666 -24.39 1.28 -21.60
CA ASP A 666 -25.55 1.21 -22.50
C ASP A 666 -25.21 0.56 -23.84
N GLU A 667 -24.06 0.89 -24.42
CA GLU A 667 -23.62 0.25 -25.66
C GLU A 667 -23.43 -1.26 -25.46
N VAL A 668 -22.84 -1.69 -24.34
CA VAL A 668 -22.70 -3.12 -23.99
C VAL A 668 -24.08 -3.77 -23.85
N VAL A 669 -24.98 -3.16 -23.08
CA VAL A 669 -26.35 -3.67 -22.87
C VAL A 669 -27.10 -3.80 -24.20
N ASN A 670 -27.00 -2.82 -25.08
CA ASN A 670 -27.67 -2.85 -26.38
C ASN A 670 -27.14 -4.00 -27.25
N ARG A 671 -25.81 -4.15 -27.36
CA ARG A 671 -25.18 -5.25 -28.12
C ARG A 671 -25.56 -6.63 -27.59
N ARG A 672 -25.66 -6.77 -26.26
CA ARG A 672 -25.96 -8.06 -25.61
C ARG A 672 -27.44 -8.41 -25.62
N ARG A 673 -28.33 -7.45 -25.38
CA ARG A 673 -29.79 -7.69 -25.38
C ARG A 673 -30.29 -8.22 -26.72
N GLU A 674 -29.79 -7.69 -27.83
CA GLU A 674 -30.15 -8.14 -29.17
C GLU A 674 -29.86 -9.64 -29.41
N LYS A 675 -28.83 -10.18 -28.75
CA LYS A 675 -28.34 -11.54 -28.98
C LYS A 675 -28.69 -12.53 -27.87
N MET A 676 -28.75 -12.07 -26.63
CA MET A 676 -28.85 -12.91 -25.43
C MET A 676 -30.06 -12.57 -24.53
N GLY A 677 -30.81 -11.52 -24.87
CA GLY A 677 -31.98 -11.07 -24.10
C GLY A 677 -31.63 -10.37 -22.78
N THR A 678 -32.65 -10.07 -21.99
CA THR A 678 -32.55 -9.41 -20.67
C THR A 678 -32.03 -10.31 -19.57
N SER A 679 -32.07 -11.64 -19.76
CA SER A 679 -31.59 -12.63 -18.80
C SER A 679 -30.06 -12.81 -18.79
N ASP A 680 -29.32 -12.12 -19.66
CA ASP A 680 -27.86 -12.13 -19.64
C ASP A 680 -27.34 -11.53 -18.31
N PRO A 681 -26.49 -12.24 -17.55
CA PRO A 681 -26.07 -11.82 -16.21
C PRO A 681 -25.29 -10.50 -16.17
N VAL A 682 -24.52 -10.20 -17.23
CA VAL A 682 -23.81 -8.90 -17.33
C VAL A 682 -24.81 -7.78 -17.54
N THR A 683 -25.75 -7.96 -18.46
CA THR A 683 -26.81 -7.00 -18.75
C THR A 683 -27.67 -6.75 -17.50
N ALA A 684 -28.08 -7.80 -16.78
CA ALA A 684 -28.83 -7.68 -15.53
C ALA A 684 -28.06 -6.85 -14.48
N SER A 685 -26.76 -7.11 -14.33
CA SER A 685 -25.88 -6.40 -13.38
C SER A 685 -25.75 -4.92 -13.72
N ILE A 686 -25.55 -4.60 -15.01
CA ILE A 686 -25.47 -3.21 -15.50
C ILE A 686 -26.79 -2.47 -15.24
N ILE A 687 -27.92 -3.05 -15.64
CA ILE A 687 -29.24 -2.44 -15.45
C ILE A 687 -29.50 -2.16 -13.98
N ARG A 688 -29.16 -3.11 -13.09
CA ARG A 688 -29.31 -2.94 -11.65
C ARG A 688 -28.47 -1.77 -11.13
N ALA A 689 -27.19 -1.68 -11.50
CA ALA A 689 -26.32 -0.57 -11.09
C ALA A 689 -26.87 0.77 -11.59
N LYS A 690 -27.29 0.84 -12.85
CA LYS A 690 -27.90 2.04 -13.43
C LYS A 690 -29.20 2.45 -12.76
N ALA A 691 -30.02 1.49 -12.33
CA ALA A 691 -31.27 1.78 -11.63
C ALA A 691 -31.03 2.37 -10.24
N ILE A 692 -30.02 1.85 -9.52
CA ILE A 692 -29.60 2.40 -8.22
C ILE A 692 -29.10 3.83 -8.42
N ASP A 693 -28.24 4.06 -9.41
CA ASP A 693 -27.72 5.38 -9.75
C ASP A 693 -28.82 6.37 -10.13
N ALA A 694 -29.77 5.94 -10.97
CA ALA A 694 -30.88 6.76 -11.43
C ALA A 694 -31.77 7.21 -10.27
N GLN A 695 -32.00 6.39 -9.24
CA GLN A 695 -32.84 6.76 -8.10
C GLN A 695 -32.12 7.70 -7.12
N ARG A 696 -30.80 7.76 -7.14
CA ARG A 696 -29.98 8.47 -6.17
C ARG A 696 -29.97 10.00 -6.44
N PRO A 697 -30.27 10.85 -5.46
CA PRO A 697 -30.02 12.28 -5.56
C PRO A 697 -28.53 12.59 -5.42
N TYR A 698 -28.04 13.64 -6.06
CA TYR A 698 -26.65 14.09 -5.93
C TYR A 698 -26.55 15.57 -5.61
N ILE A 699 -25.52 15.95 -4.87
CA ILE A 699 -25.03 17.34 -4.76
C ILE A 699 -23.73 17.37 -5.55
N ARG A 700 -23.68 18.16 -6.62
CA ARG A 700 -22.55 18.21 -7.56
C ARG A 700 -22.03 19.64 -7.70
N LEU A 701 -20.72 19.83 -7.83
CA LEU A 701 -20.13 21.11 -8.21
C LEU A 701 -20.05 21.17 -9.74
N ILE A 702 -20.91 21.98 -10.36
CA ILE A 702 -20.98 22.09 -11.83
C ILE A 702 -20.88 23.57 -12.20
N ASP A 703 -19.91 23.91 -13.04
CA ASP A 703 -19.58 25.29 -13.43
C ASP A 703 -19.30 26.18 -12.21
N GLY A 704 -18.58 25.64 -11.22
CA GLY A 704 -18.22 26.35 -9.99
C GLY A 704 -19.38 26.61 -9.02
N LYS A 705 -20.55 25.97 -9.23
CA LYS A 705 -21.71 26.11 -8.36
C LYS A 705 -22.27 24.76 -7.94
N PHE A 706 -22.62 24.63 -6.67
CA PHE A 706 -23.32 23.43 -6.20
C PHE A 706 -24.73 23.37 -6.77
N LYS A 707 -25.05 22.25 -7.43
CA LYS A 707 -26.36 21.95 -7.99
C LYS A 707 -26.87 20.67 -7.34
N ARG A 708 -28.10 20.71 -6.80
CA ARG A 708 -28.82 19.52 -6.36
C ARG A 708 -29.48 18.87 -7.56
N GLN A 709 -29.04 17.66 -7.89
CA GLN A 709 -29.65 16.83 -8.91
C GLN A 709 -30.62 15.86 -8.21
N ALA A 710 -31.91 15.97 -8.51
CA ALA A 710 -32.88 15.01 -8.02
C ALA A 710 -32.66 13.66 -8.69
N GLY A 711 -32.90 12.58 -7.94
CA GLY A 711 -33.01 11.25 -8.53
C GLY A 711 -34.19 11.18 -9.51
N ASN A 712 -34.12 10.27 -10.46
CA ASN A 712 -35.16 9.91 -11.41
C ASN A 712 -35.79 8.54 -11.03
N PRO A 713 -36.74 8.52 -10.06
CA PRO A 713 -37.39 7.29 -9.62
C PRO A 713 -38.17 6.59 -10.75
N ASN A 714 -38.71 7.34 -11.72
CA ASN A 714 -39.44 6.76 -12.84
C ASN A 714 -38.53 5.94 -13.75
N GLU A 715 -37.34 6.46 -14.10
CA GLU A 715 -36.35 5.71 -14.88
C GLU A 715 -35.81 4.53 -14.08
N ALA A 716 -35.51 4.70 -12.79
CA ALA A 716 -35.11 3.60 -11.92
C ALA A 716 -36.17 2.47 -11.88
N ALA A 717 -37.44 2.79 -11.70
CA ALA A 717 -38.52 1.80 -11.73
C ALA A 717 -38.64 1.10 -13.08
N LYS A 718 -38.48 1.83 -14.19
CA LYS A 718 -38.50 1.26 -15.55
C LYS A 718 -37.35 0.28 -15.75
N LEU A 719 -36.14 0.63 -15.34
CA LEU A 719 -34.97 -0.25 -15.39
C LEU A 719 -35.17 -1.50 -14.54
N LEU A 720 -35.60 -1.36 -13.29
CA LEU A 720 -35.85 -2.49 -12.39
C LEU A 720 -36.98 -3.41 -12.90
N LYS A 721 -38.06 -2.87 -13.46
CA LYS A 721 -39.14 -3.66 -14.08
C LYS A 721 -38.69 -4.44 -15.31
N SER A 722 -37.59 -4.04 -15.96
CA SER A 722 -37.02 -4.78 -17.09
C SER A 722 -36.21 -6.01 -16.66
N LEU A 723 -35.95 -6.18 -15.36
CA LEU A 723 -35.34 -7.37 -14.79
C LEU A 723 -36.44 -8.38 -14.42
N ASP A 724 -36.70 -9.32 -15.33
CA ASP A 724 -37.59 -10.45 -15.07
C ASP A 724 -36.98 -11.44 -14.04
N ASP A 725 -37.78 -12.42 -13.60
CA ASP A 725 -37.32 -13.39 -12.58
C ASP A 725 -36.08 -14.18 -13.04
N LYS A 726 -35.96 -14.47 -14.34
CA LYS A 726 -34.81 -15.16 -14.91
C LYS A 726 -33.55 -14.29 -14.89
N ALA A 727 -33.69 -12.98 -15.13
CA ALA A 727 -32.59 -12.04 -14.97
C ALA A 727 -32.15 -11.95 -13.50
N LEU A 728 -33.11 -11.99 -12.56
CA LEU A 728 -32.85 -11.95 -11.13
C LEU A 728 -32.16 -13.22 -10.60
N GLU A 729 -32.38 -14.39 -11.21
CA GLU A 729 -31.67 -15.64 -10.85
C GLU A 729 -30.14 -15.53 -10.97
N ASN A 730 -29.62 -14.54 -11.72
CA ASN A 730 -28.19 -14.27 -11.84
C ASN A 730 -27.57 -13.61 -10.59
N PHE A 731 -28.38 -13.25 -9.60
CA PHE A 731 -27.93 -12.69 -8.34
C PHE A 731 -28.16 -13.66 -7.18
N ASP A 732 -27.50 -13.39 -6.05
CA ASP A 732 -27.79 -14.05 -4.78
C ASP A 732 -29.14 -13.58 -4.19
N SER A 733 -29.69 -14.35 -3.25
CA SER A 733 -31.01 -14.08 -2.65
C SER A 733 -31.11 -12.72 -1.97
N THR A 734 -30.04 -12.26 -1.32
CA THR A 734 -30.01 -10.95 -0.66
C THR A 734 -30.07 -9.83 -1.69
N THR A 735 -29.28 -9.94 -2.77
CA THR A 735 -29.32 -8.97 -3.89
C THR A 735 -30.69 -8.95 -4.59
N ILE A 736 -31.32 -10.10 -4.83
CA ILE A 736 -32.68 -10.18 -5.39
C ILE A 736 -33.68 -9.45 -4.48
N THR A 737 -33.65 -9.76 -3.19
CA THR A 737 -34.55 -9.16 -2.19
C THR A 737 -34.37 -7.64 -2.14
N GLY A 738 -33.13 -7.15 -2.07
CA GLY A 738 -32.84 -5.72 -2.09
C GLY A 738 -33.31 -5.02 -3.36
N THR A 739 -33.17 -5.68 -4.52
CA THR A 739 -33.64 -5.16 -5.82
C THR A 739 -35.16 -5.01 -5.85
N ARG A 740 -35.90 -6.02 -5.37
CA ARG A 740 -37.36 -5.97 -5.26
C ARG A 740 -37.85 -4.94 -4.25
N GLN A 741 -37.17 -4.82 -3.10
CA GLN A 741 -37.47 -3.80 -2.09
C GLN A 741 -37.24 -2.39 -2.62
N LEU A 742 -36.17 -2.15 -3.38
CA LEU A 742 -35.92 -0.86 -4.02
C LEU A 742 -37.06 -0.49 -4.98
N LEU A 743 -37.50 -1.43 -5.82
CA LEU A 743 -38.63 -1.21 -6.72
C LEU A 743 -39.93 -0.87 -5.95
N SER A 744 -40.21 -1.60 -4.87
CA SER A 744 -41.38 -1.33 -4.03
C SER A 744 -41.33 0.04 -3.35
N LYS A 745 -40.16 0.43 -2.81
CA LYS A 745 -39.95 1.77 -2.22
C LYS A 745 -40.21 2.86 -3.25
N ILE A 746 -39.71 2.69 -4.48
CA ILE A 746 -39.93 3.67 -5.55
C ILE A 746 -41.43 3.85 -5.86
N HIS A 747 -42.22 2.78 -5.92
CA HIS A 747 -43.67 2.90 -6.14
C HIS A 747 -44.38 3.60 -4.99
N ASN A 748 -44.02 3.29 -3.75
CA ASN A 748 -44.64 3.89 -2.57
C ASN A 748 -44.30 5.38 -2.40
N THR A 749 -43.24 5.88 -3.03
CA THR A 749 -42.84 7.30 -2.97
C THR A 749 -43.42 8.11 -4.14
N ALA A 750 -43.90 7.43 -5.20
CA ALA A 750 -44.43 8.05 -6.42
C ALA A 750 -45.97 8.09 -6.47
N GLY A 751 -46.66 7.35 -5.60
CA GLY A 751 -48.11 7.44 -5.36
C GLY A 751 -48.40 8.18 -4.07
#